data_AF-A0AAU7YVP4-F1
#
_entry.id   AF-A0AAU7YVP4-F1
#
_cell.length_a   1.000
_cell.length_b   1.000
_cell.length_c   1.000
_cell.angle_alpha   90.00
_cell.angle_beta   90.00
_cell.angle_gamma   90.00
#
_symmetry.space_group_name_H-M   'P 1'
#
loop_
_entity.id
_entity.type
_entity.pdbx_description
1 polymer ?
#
loop_
_entity_poly.entity_id
_entity_poly.type
_entity_poly.pdbx_seq_one_letter_code
_entity_poly.pdbx_strand_id
1 'polypeptide(L)'
;MRRFLPILLALSVAAPACPQTQPSPKPSPKPTKPKAANPPKSAPLIPLTQQERAQQFLNRFTFGPRPGDLEKVIALTPEKWFEQQLNPASIPDAALDHRLADYTTLNLQPDQALQLFPDHFTIAITAEGKRPYPTDPLLLAMYEVQVYKLNKDIDSKKTNAKGQLIIPPPTDAEAAAQKKSDQDTAARIAGELFALPKNQRMAALIKLSVPERIAFTTYVAGDQKNLLLADFNPREREIFNGMAANIGAPHYIVDELSQAKILRAILSERQLQEVMDDFWFNHFNIFIGKDSDTWYTTSYERDAIRKHALGKFRDLLLATAQSPAMMVYLDNWLSIGPDSQANGVNPANPNSKKGNHGLNENYGREVMELHTVGVNGGYTQADVTALAAVLTGWTVDRANQGGPFQYDYKKHEPGPKQWLKRTISSEPVLPNASPAATQVGMKEGIEALTALAADPHTAHFISYKLAQRFVADDPPPALVDRMAASYLATDGDIKAILRTLVQSPEFNSKKYFRNKVKTPMEFVASAFRTTATDPANPGALVNTLKTMGMPLYYALPPTGYYITADQWMNSTALVDRLNFAYSLTGSKFANQKFDSAHVLALGLMSQPASSPSPQMSETEKSNRAKFSEALLSAEIHNGTTNQPPPDAAGQDIALHVLEDTLIGNDVSAQTNQLIHKQITEIPTTNSTDTLNLLTALVMGSPEFQLR
;
A
#
# COMPACT_ATOMS: atom_id res chain seq x y z
N MET A 1 -10.40 -23.42 32.27
CA MET A 1 -10.82 -22.97 33.63
C MET A 1 -10.80 -21.45 33.67
N ARG A 2 -11.87 -20.85 34.22
CA ARG A 2 -12.06 -19.43 34.62
C ARG A 2 -12.11 -18.41 33.47
N ARG A 3 -13.31 -18.03 32.99
CA ARG A 3 -14.23 -16.98 33.52
C ARG A 3 -13.63 -15.57 33.42
N PHE A 4 -14.07 -14.80 32.41
CA PHE A 4 -14.39 -13.39 32.58
C PHE A 4 -15.70 -13.07 31.85
N LEU A 5 -16.57 -12.38 32.58
CA LEU A 5 -17.96 -12.04 32.32
C LEU A 5 -18.02 -10.69 31.57
N PRO A 6 -18.91 -10.47 30.59
CA PRO A 6 -19.14 -9.17 29.99
C PRO A 6 -20.28 -8.43 30.72
N ILE A 7 -20.14 -7.13 30.96
CA ILE A 7 -21.23 -6.26 31.45
C ILE A 7 -21.37 -5.06 30.51
N LEU A 8 -22.45 -5.15 29.71
CA LEU A 8 -23.44 -4.14 29.30
C LEU A 8 -23.01 -2.81 28.66
N LEU A 9 -23.52 -2.56 27.44
CA LEU A 9 -24.72 -1.74 27.28
C LEU A 9 -25.55 -2.11 26.04
N ALA A 10 -26.86 -2.05 26.20
CA ALA A 10 -27.90 -2.55 25.31
C ALA A 10 -28.37 -1.54 24.26
N LEU A 11 -28.75 -2.03 23.06
CA LEU A 11 -29.74 -1.41 22.17
C LEU A 11 -30.49 -2.54 21.43
N SER A 12 -31.83 -2.46 21.48
CA SER A 12 -32.77 -3.52 21.13
C SER A 12 -32.85 -3.81 19.63
N VAL A 13 -32.85 -5.09 19.27
CA VAL A 13 -33.20 -5.59 17.93
C VAL A 13 -34.69 -5.95 17.92
N ALA A 14 -35.47 -5.29 17.06
CA ALA A 14 -36.79 -5.75 16.64
C ALA A 14 -36.67 -6.34 15.22
N ALA A 15 -37.23 -7.54 15.03
CA ALA A 15 -37.15 -8.32 13.80
C ALA A 15 -38.01 -7.73 12.65
N PRO A 16 -37.68 -8.04 11.37
CA PRO A 16 -38.37 -7.47 10.22
C PRO A 16 -39.67 -8.24 9.91
N ALA A 17 -40.77 -7.51 9.69
CA ALA A 17 -42.01 -8.05 9.13
C ALA A 17 -42.09 -7.77 7.62
N CYS A 18 -42.55 -8.76 6.86
CA CYS A 18 -42.76 -8.71 5.40
C CYS A 18 -43.64 -7.54 4.93
N PRO A 19 -43.43 -7.04 3.69
CA PRO A 19 -44.13 -5.87 3.17
C PRO A 19 -45.53 -6.21 2.66
N GLN A 20 -46.55 -5.49 3.16
CA GLN A 20 -47.87 -5.41 2.54
C GLN A 20 -47.99 -4.11 1.74
N THR A 21 -48.38 -4.25 0.48
CA THR A 21 -48.68 -3.19 -0.48
C THR A 21 -49.89 -2.35 -0.05
N GLN A 22 -49.73 -1.03 0.05
CA GLN A 22 -50.83 -0.06 0.10
C GLN A 22 -50.51 1.20 -0.73
N PRO A 23 -51.56 1.89 -1.25
CA PRO A 23 -51.48 2.74 -2.44
C PRO A 23 -50.96 4.15 -2.16
N SER A 24 -50.34 4.74 -3.20
CA SER A 24 -49.72 6.06 -3.20
C SER A 24 -50.68 7.22 -2.87
N PRO A 25 -50.31 8.14 -1.96
CA PRO A 25 -51.09 9.35 -1.66
C PRO A 25 -50.78 10.51 -2.64
N LYS A 26 -51.81 11.34 -2.89
CA LYS A 26 -51.77 12.54 -3.76
C LYS A 26 -50.77 13.60 -3.26
N PRO A 27 -50.19 14.43 -4.16
CA PRO A 27 -49.18 15.41 -3.81
C PRO A 27 -49.75 16.62 -3.05
N SER A 28 -49.12 16.95 -1.93
CA SER A 28 -49.32 18.18 -1.15
C SER A 28 -48.53 19.37 -1.72
N PRO A 29 -48.98 20.62 -1.49
CA PRO A 29 -48.39 21.82 -2.09
C PRO A 29 -46.98 22.13 -1.55
N LYS A 30 -46.09 22.58 -2.45
CA LYS A 30 -44.69 22.92 -2.17
C LYS A 30 -44.55 23.97 -1.05
N PRO A 31 -43.68 23.74 -0.05
CA PRO A 31 -43.30 24.79 0.89
C PRO A 31 -42.34 25.78 0.21
N THR A 32 -42.63 27.07 0.37
CA THR A 32 -41.79 28.19 -0.03
C THR A 32 -40.45 28.16 0.71
N LYS A 33 -39.33 28.11 -0.03
CA LYS A 33 -37.97 28.18 0.52
C LYS A 33 -37.76 29.51 1.28
N PRO A 34 -37.28 29.49 2.54
CA PRO A 34 -36.76 30.68 3.18
C PRO A 34 -35.52 31.18 2.43
N LYS A 35 -35.35 32.50 2.29
CA LYS A 35 -34.11 33.12 1.80
C LYS A 35 -32.94 32.61 2.64
N ALA A 36 -31.91 32.07 1.97
CA ALA A 36 -30.68 31.62 2.61
C ALA A 36 -30.06 32.78 3.40
N ALA A 37 -29.94 32.62 4.72
CA ALA A 37 -29.10 33.48 5.53
C ALA A 37 -27.64 33.29 5.06
N ASN A 38 -26.89 34.40 4.98
CA ASN A 38 -25.45 34.32 4.72
C ASN A 38 -24.81 33.33 5.70
N PRO A 39 -23.95 32.41 5.24
CA PRO A 39 -23.28 31.49 6.14
C PRO A 39 -22.53 32.28 7.22
N PRO A 40 -22.56 31.83 8.48
CA PRO A 40 -21.83 32.50 9.55
C PRO A 40 -20.36 32.64 9.14
N LYS A 41 -19.79 33.84 9.32
CA LYS A 41 -18.36 34.08 9.07
C LYS A 41 -17.56 33.01 9.82
N SER A 42 -16.73 32.26 9.10
CA SER A 42 -15.88 31.23 9.70
C SER A 42 -15.03 31.87 10.80
N ALA A 43 -14.96 31.19 11.96
CA ALA A 43 -14.10 31.61 13.05
C ALA A 43 -12.65 31.75 12.55
N PRO A 44 -11.90 32.79 13.00
CA PRO A 44 -10.52 32.99 12.57
C PRO A 44 -9.65 31.79 12.94
N LEU A 45 -8.77 31.39 12.03
CA LEU A 45 -7.84 30.28 12.24
C LEU A 45 -6.73 30.69 13.19
N ILE A 46 -6.50 29.90 14.24
CA ILE A 46 -5.40 30.09 15.19
C ILE A 46 -4.15 29.42 14.62
N PRO A 47 -3.04 30.15 14.40
CA PRO A 47 -1.80 29.57 13.88
C PRO A 47 -1.17 28.53 14.82
N LEU A 48 -0.47 27.56 14.23
CA LEU A 48 0.36 26.59 14.94
C LEU A 48 1.67 27.20 15.45
N THR A 49 2.18 26.70 16.57
CA THR A 49 3.55 27.00 17.03
C THR A 49 4.59 26.36 16.10
N GLN A 50 5.87 26.76 16.18
CA GLN A 50 6.92 26.18 15.34
C GLN A 50 7.05 24.65 15.52
N GLN A 51 6.98 24.17 16.76
CA GLN A 51 7.03 22.74 17.08
C GLN A 51 5.81 22.00 16.53
N GLU A 52 4.62 22.57 16.66
CA GLU A 52 3.40 21.98 16.10
C GLU A 52 3.40 21.96 14.58
N ARG A 53 3.97 22.98 13.93
CA ARG A 53 4.19 22.95 12.49
C ARG A 53 5.14 21.80 12.12
N ALA A 54 6.28 21.66 12.79
CA ALA A 54 7.19 20.54 12.54
C ALA A 54 6.48 19.18 12.71
N GLN A 55 5.68 19.02 13.76
CA GLN A 55 4.87 17.82 13.98
C GLN A 55 3.81 17.61 12.89
N GLN A 56 3.12 18.67 12.45
CA GLN A 56 2.14 18.61 11.36
C GLN A 56 2.82 18.12 10.07
N PHE A 57 4.00 18.62 9.72
CA PHE A 57 4.74 18.14 8.55
C PHE A 57 5.07 16.65 8.65
N LEU A 58 5.61 16.20 9.80
CA LEU A 58 5.93 14.80 10.02
C LEU A 58 4.67 13.91 9.96
N ASN A 59 3.58 14.32 10.60
CA ASN A 59 2.33 13.56 10.58
C ASN A 59 1.68 13.46 9.19
N ARG A 60 1.80 14.51 8.38
CA ARG A 60 1.11 14.61 7.09
C ARG A 60 1.92 14.04 5.94
N PHE A 61 3.24 14.22 5.96
CA PHE A 61 4.13 13.87 4.85
C PHE A 61 5.02 12.66 5.13
N THR A 62 4.76 11.93 6.23
CA THR A 62 5.41 10.65 6.53
C THR A 62 4.38 9.63 7.03
N PHE A 63 4.82 8.38 7.17
CA PHE A 63 4.04 7.34 7.87
C PHE A 63 4.17 7.43 9.40
N GLY A 64 4.73 8.51 9.95
CA GLY A 64 4.95 8.75 11.37
C GLY A 64 6.39 9.20 11.63
N PRO A 65 6.63 10.05 12.64
CA PRO A 65 8.01 10.43 12.99
C PRO A 65 8.78 9.24 13.56
N ARG A 66 10.10 9.22 13.39
CA ARG A 66 11.00 8.42 14.22
C ARG A 66 11.50 9.25 15.41
N PRO A 67 12.03 8.61 16.46
CA PRO A 67 12.74 9.33 17.52
C PRO A 67 13.84 10.22 16.93
N GLY A 68 13.87 11.49 17.35
CA GLY A 68 14.80 12.51 16.85
C GLY A 68 14.37 13.24 15.58
N ASP A 69 13.31 12.82 14.88
CA ASP A 69 12.91 13.49 13.62
C ASP A 69 12.31 14.87 13.85
N LEU A 70 11.58 15.07 14.95
CA LEU A 70 11.00 16.37 15.30
C LEU A 70 12.11 17.41 15.49
N GLU A 71 13.15 17.05 16.24
CA GLU A 71 14.31 17.89 16.52
C GLU A 71 15.08 18.22 15.23
N LYS A 72 15.28 17.23 14.36
CA LYS A 72 15.90 17.44 13.03
C LYS A 72 15.10 18.42 12.18
N VAL A 73 13.77 18.28 12.14
CA VAL A 73 12.89 19.19 11.38
C VAL A 73 12.92 20.59 11.96
N ILE A 74 12.92 20.74 13.29
CA ILE A 74 13.04 22.05 13.94
C ILE A 74 14.39 22.69 13.61
N ALA A 75 15.50 21.93 13.67
CA ALA A 75 16.84 22.42 13.36
C ALA A 75 17.00 22.85 11.89
N LEU A 76 16.38 22.14 10.94
CA LEU A 76 16.37 22.50 9.52
C LEU A 76 15.34 23.58 9.17
N THR A 77 14.30 23.75 9.98
CA THR A 77 12.97 24.33 9.68
C THR A 77 12.06 23.38 8.88
N PRO A 78 10.74 23.37 9.16
CA PRO A 78 9.78 22.53 8.43
C PRO A 78 9.80 22.74 6.91
N GLU A 79 9.96 23.98 6.45
CA GLU A 79 9.96 24.33 5.04
C GLU A 79 11.18 23.76 4.31
N LYS A 80 12.39 23.86 4.89
CA LYS A 80 13.58 23.29 4.24
C LYS A 80 13.56 21.78 4.22
N TRP A 81 13.09 21.15 5.30
CA TRP A 81 12.91 19.69 5.32
C TRP A 81 11.93 19.25 4.23
N PHE A 82 10.82 19.97 4.06
CA PHE A 82 9.83 19.66 3.05
C PHE A 82 10.35 19.84 1.61
N GLU A 83 11.11 20.90 1.34
CA GLU A 83 11.75 21.09 0.03
C GLU A 83 12.78 19.99 -0.29
N GLN A 84 13.45 19.44 0.72
CA GLN A 84 14.30 18.26 0.54
C GLN A 84 13.46 17.04 0.15
N GLN A 85 12.34 16.81 0.84
CA GLN A 85 11.40 15.70 0.58
C GLN A 85 10.73 15.77 -0.80
N LEU A 86 10.54 16.98 -1.36
CA LEU A 86 10.08 17.17 -2.74
C LEU A 86 11.10 16.70 -3.80
N ASN A 87 12.33 16.37 -3.40
CA ASN A 87 13.40 15.91 -4.27
C ASN A 87 14.00 14.59 -3.77
N PRO A 88 13.25 13.48 -3.83
CA PRO A 88 13.63 12.20 -3.21
C PRO A 88 14.97 11.65 -3.72
N ALA A 89 15.34 11.91 -4.98
CA ALA A 89 16.63 11.51 -5.55
C ALA A 89 17.84 12.14 -4.83
N SER A 90 17.64 13.25 -4.09
CA SER A 90 18.67 13.89 -3.28
C SER A 90 18.84 13.29 -1.88
N ILE A 91 17.94 12.39 -1.48
CA ILE A 91 17.93 11.77 -0.15
C ILE A 91 18.53 10.36 -0.26
N PRO A 92 19.68 10.10 0.38
CA PRO A 92 20.24 8.75 0.47
C PRO A 92 19.32 7.80 1.23
N ASP A 93 19.22 6.55 0.80
CA ASP A 93 18.33 5.56 1.42
C ASP A 93 18.96 4.16 1.49
N ALA A 94 20.26 4.11 1.82
CA ALA A 94 21.06 2.90 1.73
C ALA A 94 20.53 1.73 2.61
N ALA A 95 19.92 2.05 3.75
CA ALA A 95 19.34 1.05 4.65
C ALA A 95 18.14 0.34 4.01
N LEU A 96 17.23 1.11 3.38
CA LEU A 96 16.12 0.55 2.62
C LEU A 96 16.62 -0.20 1.38
N ASP A 97 17.57 0.38 0.63
CA ASP A 97 18.11 -0.22 -0.58
C ASP A 97 18.72 -1.60 -0.28
N HIS A 98 19.46 -1.73 0.83
CA HIS A 98 19.99 -3.01 1.29
C HIS A 98 18.86 -4.00 1.65
N ARG A 99 17.80 -3.53 2.33
CA ARG A 99 16.66 -4.40 2.69
C ARG A 99 15.87 -4.88 1.48
N LEU A 100 15.72 -4.04 0.46
CA LEU A 100 14.99 -4.37 -0.77
C LEU A 100 15.82 -5.18 -1.77
N ALA A 101 17.14 -5.25 -1.62
CA ALA A 101 18.03 -6.02 -2.50
C ALA A 101 17.68 -7.53 -2.55
N ASP A 102 17.04 -8.05 -1.49
CA ASP A 102 16.58 -9.44 -1.41
C ASP A 102 15.25 -9.70 -2.15
N TYR A 103 14.55 -8.65 -2.60
CA TYR A 103 13.25 -8.71 -3.27
C TYR A 103 13.42 -8.56 -4.79
N THR A 104 13.87 -9.61 -5.44
CA THR A 104 14.24 -9.59 -6.86
C THR A 104 13.07 -9.37 -7.80
N THR A 105 11.86 -9.81 -7.43
CA THR A 105 10.68 -9.68 -8.29
C THR A 105 10.31 -8.22 -8.56
N LEU A 106 10.74 -7.30 -7.69
CA LEU A 106 10.53 -5.85 -7.85
C LEU A 106 11.17 -5.28 -9.13
N ASN A 107 12.20 -5.94 -9.64
CA ASN A 107 12.98 -5.48 -10.79
C ASN A 107 12.65 -6.24 -12.08
N LEU A 108 11.79 -7.26 -12.01
CA LEU A 108 11.40 -8.04 -13.19
C LEU A 108 10.44 -7.24 -14.09
N GLN A 109 10.50 -7.54 -15.39
CA GLN A 109 9.43 -7.23 -16.32
C GLN A 109 8.32 -8.31 -16.22
N PRO A 110 7.06 -8.00 -16.60
CA PRO A 110 5.94 -8.92 -16.43
C PRO A 110 6.13 -10.28 -17.12
N ASP A 111 6.70 -10.30 -18.32
CA ASP A 111 7.01 -11.52 -19.06
C ASP A 111 8.10 -12.37 -18.38
N GLN A 112 9.12 -11.71 -17.82
CA GLN A 112 10.18 -12.35 -17.05
C GLN A 112 9.63 -12.93 -15.75
N ALA A 113 8.74 -12.21 -15.07
CA ALA A 113 8.09 -12.66 -13.85
C ALA A 113 7.25 -13.92 -14.10
N LEU A 114 6.47 -13.96 -15.18
CA LEU A 114 5.71 -15.16 -15.56
C LEU A 114 6.64 -16.34 -15.94
N GLN A 115 7.79 -16.07 -16.56
CA GLN A 115 8.75 -17.13 -16.88
C GLN A 115 9.38 -17.74 -15.62
N LEU A 116 9.76 -16.91 -14.66
CA LEU A 116 10.38 -17.32 -13.38
C LEU A 116 9.37 -17.91 -12.40
N PHE A 117 8.13 -17.43 -12.41
CA PHE A 117 7.05 -17.87 -11.52
C PHE A 117 5.80 -18.22 -12.34
N PRO A 118 5.84 -19.29 -13.14
CA PRO A 118 4.72 -19.65 -14.03
C PRO A 118 3.45 -19.91 -13.23
N ASP A 119 2.32 -19.53 -13.80
CA ASP A 119 1.01 -19.93 -13.30
C ASP A 119 0.63 -21.35 -13.73
N HIS A 120 -0.49 -21.81 -13.18
CA HIS A 120 -1.05 -23.11 -13.51
C HIS A 120 -1.29 -23.28 -15.02
N PHE A 121 -1.79 -22.25 -15.70
CA PHE A 121 -2.05 -22.32 -17.14
C PHE A 121 -0.76 -22.55 -17.93
N THR A 122 0.30 -21.80 -17.63
CA THR A 122 1.61 -21.94 -18.25
C THR A 122 2.22 -23.32 -18.02
N ILE A 123 2.10 -23.86 -16.79
CA ILE A 123 2.54 -25.22 -16.49
C ILE A 123 1.73 -26.27 -17.28
N ALA A 124 0.41 -26.10 -17.37
CA ALA A 124 -0.46 -27.03 -18.10
C ALA A 124 -0.13 -27.10 -19.60
N ILE A 125 -0.01 -25.95 -20.28
CA ILE A 125 0.34 -25.94 -21.71
C ILE A 125 1.77 -26.45 -21.97
N THR A 126 2.67 -26.34 -20.98
CA THR A 126 4.01 -26.93 -21.06
C THR A 126 3.96 -28.45 -20.91
N ALA A 127 3.17 -28.96 -19.97
CA ALA A 127 2.94 -30.39 -19.79
C ALA A 127 2.31 -31.05 -21.03
N GLU A 128 1.44 -30.33 -21.73
CA GLU A 128 0.81 -30.76 -22.99
C GLU A 128 1.74 -30.64 -24.22
N GLY A 129 2.94 -30.07 -24.07
CA GLY A 129 3.88 -29.85 -25.18
C GLY A 129 3.50 -28.71 -26.12
N LYS A 130 2.48 -27.91 -25.79
CA LYS A 130 2.09 -26.70 -26.54
C LYS A 130 3.04 -25.53 -26.33
N ARG A 131 3.81 -25.56 -25.24
CA ARG A 131 4.92 -24.64 -24.95
C ARG A 131 6.18 -25.46 -24.70
N PRO A 132 7.34 -25.11 -25.30
CA PRO A 132 8.59 -25.78 -25.00
C PRO A 132 9.04 -25.46 -23.57
N TYR A 133 9.75 -26.41 -22.96
CA TYR A 133 10.42 -26.18 -21.69
C TYR A 133 11.49 -25.08 -21.83
N PRO A 134 11.79 -24.34 -20.75
CA PRO A 134 12.93 -23.43 -20.72
C PRO A 134 14.25 -24.17 -21.01
N THR A 135 15.17 -23.52 -21.71
CA THR A 135 16.52 -24.06 -21.99
C THR A 135 17.50 -23.84 -20.85
N ASP A 136 17.23 -22.87 -19.97
CA ASP A 136 18.03 -22.60 -18.79
C ASP A 136 17.91 -23.74 -17.77
N PRO A 137 19.02 -24.35 -17.31
CA PRO A 137 18.96 -25.54 -16.44
C PRO A 137 18.26 -25.33 -15.10
N LEU A 138 18.35 -24.14 -14.51
CA LEU A 138 17.70 -23.83 -13.24
C LEU A 138 16.18 -23.73 -13.42
N LEU A 139 15.75 -22.95 -14.42
CA LEU A 139 14.34 -22.84 -14.77
C LEU A 139 13.75 -24.18 -15.21
N LEU A 140 14.49 -24.96 -15.99
CA LEU A 140 14.09 -26.31 -16.40
C LEU A 140 13.78 -27.18 -15.19
N ALA A 141 14.68 -27.21 -14.19
CA ALA A 141 14.48 -28.00 -12.97
C ALA A 141 13.20 -27.62 -12.21
N MET A 142 12.91 -26.32 -12.15
CA MET A 142 11.65 -25.82 -11.57
C MET A 142 10.43 -26.25 -12.38
N TYR A 143 10.45 -26.10 -13.70
CA TYR A 143 9.33 -26.50 -14.58
C TYR A 143 9.08 -28.01 -14.51
N GLU A 144 10.13 -28.83 -14.47
CA GLU A 144 10.02 -30.28 -14.28
C GLU A 144 9.32 -30.63 -12.96
N VAL A 145 9.67 -29.94 -11.86
CA VAL A 145 8.99 -30.10 -10.56
C VAL A 145 7.52 -29.70 -10.65
N GLN A 146 7.22 -28.56 -11.26
CA GLN A 146 5.86 -28.03 -11.37
C GLN A 146 4.96 -28.91 -12.26
N VAL A 147 5.47 -29.37 -13.41
CA VAL A 147 4.76 -30.30 -14.29
C VAL A 147 4.53 -31.65 -13.61
N TYR A 148 5.53 -32.16 -12.86
CA TYR A 148 5.35 -33.38 -12.09
C TYR A 148 4.24 -33.25 -11.03
N LYS A 149 4.23 -32.13 -10.29
CA LYS A 149 3.15 -31.83 -9.34
C LYS A 149 1.78 -31.77 -10.02
N LEU A 150 1.68 -31.10 -11.17
CA LEU A 150 0.45 -31.02 -11.97
C LEU A 150 -0.04 -32.40 -12.42
N ASN A 151 0.83 -33.22 -12.99
CA ASN A 151 0.46 -34.56 -13.45
C ASN A 151 -0.04 -35.43 -12.28
N LYS A 152 0.61 -35.34 -11.11
CA LYS A 152 0.15 -36.03 -9.90
C LYS A 152 -1.23 -35.54 -9.43
N ASP A 153 -1.49 -34.23 -9.48
CA ASP A 153 -2.80 -33.66 -9.14
C ASP A 153 -3.88 -34.13 -10.13
N ILE A 154 -3.59 -34.10 -11.44
CA ILE A 154 -4.49 -34.62 -12.49
C ILE A 154 -4.80 -36.09 -12.24
N ASP A 155 -3.78 -36.93 -12.00
CA ASP A 155 -3.95 -38.36 -11.76
C ASP A 155 -4.78 -38.64 -10.51
N SER A 156 -4.60 -37.86 -9.44
CA SER A 156 -5.39 -38.00 -8.20
C SER A 156 -6.87 -37.68 -8.37
N LYS A 157 -7.23 -36.94 -9.42
CA LYS A 157 -8.61 -36.52 -9.73
C LYS A 157 -9.30 -37.39 -10.79
N LYS A 158 -8.57 -38.30 -11.45
CA LYS A 158 -9.15 -39.18 -12.48
C LYS A 158 -10.20 -40.11 -11.87
N THR A 159 -11.36 -40.23 -12.52
CA THR A 159 -12.44 -41.12 -12.11
C THR A 159 -12.70 -42.22 -13.13
N ASN A 160 -13.20 -43.37 -12.67
CA ASN A 160 -13.68 -44.44 -13.52
C ASN A 160 -15.08 -44.11 -14.09
N ALA A 161 -15.62 -44.97 -14.95
CA ALA A 161 -16.95 -44.80 -15.56
C ALA A 161 -18.12 -44.71 -14.55
N LYS A 162 -17.89 -45.06 -13.28
CA LYS A 162 -18.86 -44.96 -12.17
C LYS A 162 -18.67 -43.71 -11.32
N GLY A 163 -17.79 -42.78 -11.71
CA GLY A 163 -17.50 -41.55 -10.98
C GLY A 163 -16.64 -41.74 -9.72
N GLN A 164 -16.03 -42.91 -9.51
CA GLN A 164 -15.13 -43.17 -8.38
C GLN A 164 -13.69 -42.84 -8.76
N LEU A 165 -12.92 -42.25 -7.85
CA LEU A 165 -11.50 -41.97 -8.08
C LEU A 165 -10.73 -43.26 -8.42
N ILE A 166 -9.92 -43.20 -9.47
CA ILE A 166 -9.05 -44.31 -9.90
C ILE A 166 -7.95 -44.54 -8.86
N ILE A 167 -7.40 -43.46 -8.33
CA ILE A 167 -6.41 -43.48 -7.24
C ILE A 167 -7.14 -42.96 -6.00
N PRO A 168 -7.42 -43.81 -4.99
CA PRO A 168 -8.02 -43.35 -3.75
C PRO A 168 -7.05 -42.39 -3.02
N PRO A 169 -7.56 -41.37 -2.31
CA PRO A 169 -6.72 -40.52 -1.49
C PRO A 169 -6.03 -41.36 -0.41
N PRO A 170 -4.77 -41.03 -0.06
CA PRO A 170 -4.06 -41.76 0.98
C PRO A 170 -4.79 -41.64 2.31
N THR A 171 -4.78 -42.72 3.09
CA THR A 171 -5.19 -42.68 4.50
C THR A 171 -4.26 -41.77 5.31
N ASP A 172 -4.72 -41.29 6.47
CA ASP A 172 -3.88 -40.45 7.35
C ASP A 172 -2.56 -41.12 7.73
N ALA A 173 -2.56 -42.46 7.90
CA ALA A 173 -1.37 -43.24 8.19
C ALA A 173 -0.40 -43.28 7.00
N GLU A 174 -0.89 -43.46 5.77
CA GLU A 174 -0.08 -43.45 4.55
C GLU A 174 0.49 -42.05 4.28
N ALA A 175 -0.32 -40.99 4.47
CA ALA A 175 0.14 -39.61 4.33
C ALA A 175 1.23 -39.27 5.37
N ALA A 176 1.07 -39.71 6.62
CA ALA A 176 2.08 -39.53 7.66
C ALA A 176 3.38 -40.32 7.36
N ALA A 177 3.27 -41.55 6.86
CA ALA A 177 4.43 -42.36 6.46
C ALA A 177 5.19 -41.72 5.29
N GLN A 178 4.48 -41.24 4.26
CA GLN A 178 5.08 -40.52 3.14
C GLN A 178 5.78 -39.24 3.60
N LYS A 179 5.12 -38.42 4.43
CA LYS A 179 5.71 -37.20 4.99
C LYS A 179 7.00 -37.50 5.74
N LYS A 180 7.04 -38.57 6.54
CA LYS A 180 8.26 -38.99 7.25
C LYS A 180 9.35 -39.40 6.28
N SER A 181 9.02 -40.20 5.27
CA SER A 181 9.97 -40.59 4.21
C SER A 181 10.56 -39.38 3.47
N ASP A 182 9.73 -38.37 3.18
CA ASP A 182 10.16 -37.14 2.52
C ASP A 182 11.06 -36.30 3.44
N GLN A 183 10.79 -36.26 4.74
CA GLN A 183 11.64 -35.62 5.74
C GLN A 183 13.01 -36.31 5.87
N ASP A 184 13.04 -37.64 5.91
CA ASP A 184 14.28 -38.42 5.96
C ASP A 184 15.12 -38.21 4.67
N THR A 185 14.44 -38.16 3.52
CA THR A 185 15.05 -37.83 2.23
C THR A 185 15.63 -36.42 2.24
N ALA A 186 14.88 -35.44 2.74
CA ALA A 186 15.34 -34.06 2.84
C ALA A 186 16.56 -33.91 3.77
N ALA A 187 16.57 -34.62 4.90
CA ALA A 187 17.69 -34.62 5.84
C ALA A 187 18.97 -35.22 5.24
N ARG A 188 18.85 -36.33 4.50
CA ARG A 188 19.98 -36.92 3.76
C ARG A 188 20.54 -35.93 2.73
N ILE A 189 19.67 -35.37 1.89
CA ILE A 189 20.08 -34.40 0.85
C ILE A 189 20.72 -33.17 1.48
N ALA A 190 20.21 -32.68 2.62
CA ALA A 190 20.83 -31.57 3.35
C ALA A 190 22.28 -31.90 3.71
N GLY A 191 22.54 -33.07 4.28
CA GLY A 191 23.90 -33.51 4.61
C GLY A 191 24.83 -33.54 3.39
N GLU A 192 24.35 -34.07 2.27
CA GLU A 192 25.09 -34.11 1.00
C GLU A 192 25.38 -32.71 0.45
N LEU A 193 24.41 -31.81 0.45
CA LEU A 193 24.59 -30.44 -0.04
C LEU A 193 25.51 -29.62 0.86
N PHE A 194 25.40 -29.73 2.18
CA PHE A 194 26.28 -28.99 3.10
C PHE A 194 27.73 -29.48 3.08
N ALA A 195 27.98 -30.72 2.64
CA ALA A 195 29.33 -31.24 2.39
C ALA A 195 29.99 -30.62 1.14
N LEU A 196 29.22 -30.00 0.24
CA LEU A 196 29.73 -29.34 -0.96
C LEU A 196 30.09 -27.86 -0.70
N PRO A 197 31.05 -27.31 -1.47
CA PRO A 197 31.26 -25.87 -1.52
C PRO A 197 29.98 -25.11 -1.86
N LYS A 198 29.78 -23.93 -1.26
CA LYS A 198 28.54 -23.13 -1.39
C LYS A 198 28.08 -22.97 -2.84
N ASN A 199 29.01 -22.63 -3.73
CA ASN A 199 28.76 -22.41 -5.16
C ASN A 199 28.43 -23.68 -5.98
N GLN A 200 28.50 -24.87 -5.38
CA GLN A 200 28.18 -26.14 -6.05
C GLN A 200 26.84 -26.72 -5.61
N ARG A 201 26.23 -26.19 -4.54
CA ARG A 201 25.04 -26.76 -3.90
C ARG A 201 23.81 -26.74 -4.81
N MET A 202 23.51 -25.61 -5.45
CA MET A 202 22.36 -25.55 -6.36
C MET A 202 22.56 -26.46 -7.57
N ALA A 203 23.77 -26.51 -8.14
CA ALA A 203 24.09 -27.38 -9.26
C ALA A 203 23.95 -28.88 -8.92
N ALA A 204 24.22 -29.27 -7.66
CA ALA A 204 23.92 -30.60 -7.16
C ALA A 204 22.42 -30.82 -6.95
N LEU A 205 21.72 -29.85 -6.35
CA LEU A 205 20.27 -29.93 -6.08
C LEU A 205 19.46 -30.17 -7.36
N ILE A 206 19.74 -29.45 -8.45
CA ILE A 206 18.98 -29.60 -9.71
C ILE A 206 19.26 -30.92 -10.44
N LYS A 207 20.31 -31.66 -10.08
CA LYS A 207 20.63 -32.98 -10.66
C LYS A 207 19.91 -34.13 -9.98
N LEU A 208 19.31 -33.89 -8.80
CA LEU A 208 18.50 -34.89 -8.11
C LEU A 208 17.26 -35.24 -8.92
N SER A 209 16.67 -36.41 -8.65
CA SER A 209 15.40 -36.78 -9.26
C SER A 209 14.29 -35.80 -8.88
N VAL A 210 13.27 -35.64 -9.74
CA VAL A 210 12.15 -34.72 -9.47
C VAL A 210 11.50 -34.97 -8.10
N PRO A 211 11.21 -36.23 -7.68
CA PRO A 211 10.66 -36.50 -6.35
C PRO A 211 11.59 -36.08 -5.20
N GLU A 212 12.91 -36.30 -5.33
CA GLU A 212 13.89 -35.86 -4.33
C GLU A 212 13.97 -34.34 -4.23
N ARG A 213 13.93 -33.63 -5.37
CA ARG A 213 13.88 -32.15 -5.37
C ARG A 213 12.63 -31.64 -4.66
N ILE A 214 11.48 -32.27 -4.87
CA ILE A 214 10.22 -31.92 -4.18
C ILE A 214 10.34 -32.19 -2.68
N ALA A 215 10.77 -33.39 -2.29
CA ALA A 215 10.93 -33.76 -0.88
C ALA A 215 11.87 -32.78 -0.16
N PHE A 216 13.02 -32.49 -0.76
CA PHE A 216 14.01 -31.58 -0.19
C PHE A 216 13.49 -30.15 -0.06
N THR A 217 13.01 -29.55 -1.16
CA THR A 217 12.56 -28.14 -1.15
C THR A 217 11.34 -27.90 -0.26
N THR A 218 10.52 -28.93 -0.04
CA THR A 218 9.33 -28.86 0.81
C THR A 218 9.64 -29.11 2.29
N TYR A 219 10.54 -30.04 2.61
CA TYR A 219 10.72 -30.57 3.96
C TYR A 219 12.09 -30.35 4.60
N VAL A 220 13.01 -29.61 3.95
CA VAL A 220 14.27 -29.20 4.59
C VAL A 220 14.00 -28.45 5.91
N ALA A 221 14.80 -28.74 6.94
CA ALA A 221 14.63 -28.13 8.26
C ALA A 221 14.82 -26.61 8.22
N GLY A 222 14.11 -25.87 9.06
CA GLY A 222 14.07 -24.39 9.02
C GLY A 222 15.45 -23.73 9.06
N ASP A 223 16.30 -24.12 10.01
CA ASP A 223 17.66 -23.53 10.13
C ASP A 223 18.55 -23.87 8.93
N GLN A 224 18.44 -25.10 8.43
CA GLN A 224 19.16 -25.55 7.24
C GLN A 224 18.70 -24.79 5.99
N LYS A 225 17.38 -24.61 5.83
CA LYS A 225 16.79 -23.82 4.75
C LYS A 225 17.30 -22.39 4.80
N ASN A 226 17.29 -21.76 5.96
CA ASN A 226 17.76 -20.38 6.14
C ASN A 226 19.25 -20.25 5.77
N LEU A 227 20.10 -21.19 6.19
CA LEU A 227 21.51 -21.21 5.80
C LEU A 227 21.71 -21.40 4.29
N LEU A 228 20.92 -22.28 3.65
CA LEU A 228 20.98 -22.47 2.20
C LEU A 228 20.54 -21.23 1.43
N LEU A 229 19.41 -20.62 1.81
CA LEU A 229 18.91 -19.41 1.17
C LEU A 229 19.88 -18.23 1.33
N ALA A 230 20.57 -18.14 2.47
CA ALA A 230 21.62 -17.15 2.70
C ALA A 230 22.87 -17.37 1.82
N ASP A 231 23.20 -18.63 1.51
CA ASP A 231 24.32 -18.99 0.65
C ASP A 231 23.99 -18.89 -0.85
N PHE A 232 22.71 -18.96 -1.21
CA PHE A 232 22.24 -18.84 -2.58
C PHE A 232 22.23 -17.38 -3.06
N ASN A 233 22.61 -17.20 -4.32
CA ASN A 233 22.37 -15.93 -5.00
C ASN A 233 20.85 -15.72 -5.19
N PRO A 234 20.39 -14.49 -5.45
CA PRO A 234 18.96 -14.22 -5.51
C PRO A 234 18.19 -15.10 -6.51
N ARG A 235 18.74 -15.35 -7.70
CA ARG A 235 18.12 -16.24 -8.71
C ARG A 235 18.01 -17.68 -8.23
N GLU A 236 19.02 -18.19 -7.53
CA GLU A 236 18.97 -19.54 -6.95
C GLU A 236 17.89 -19.66 -5.86
N ARG A 237 17.68 -18.61 -5.05
CA ARG A 237 16.60 -18.57 -4.05
C ARG A 237 15.22 -18.62 -4.71
N GLU A 238 15.02 -17.86 -5.78
CA GLU A 238 13.77 -17.86 -6.55
C GLU A 238 13.46 -19.27 -7.07
N ILE A 239 14.44 -19.95 -7.64
CA ILE A 239 14.29 -21.31 -8.18
C ILE A 239 14.01 -22.33 -7.07
N PHE A 240 14.70 -22.22 -5.93
CA PHE A 240 14.42 -23.05 -4.76
C PHE A 240 12.96 -22.86 -4.29
N ASN A 241 12.53 -21.61 -4.16
CA ASN A 241 11.18 -21.26 -3.72
C ASN A 241 10.12 -21.69 -4.75
N GLY A 242 10.38 -21.51 -6.04
CA GLY A 242 9.52 -21.96 -7.13
C GLY A 242 9.37 -23.48 -7.18
N MET A 243 10.41 -24.25 -6.83
CA MET A 243 10.30 -25.71 -6.65
C MET A 243 9.50 -26.09 -5.41
N ALA A 244 9.65 -25.36 -4.30
CA ALA A 244 8.90 -25.59 -3.05
C ALA A 244 7.40 -25.25 -3.18
N ALA A 245 7.06 -24.28 -4.03
CA ALA A 245 5.70 -23.78 -4.25
C ALA A 245 4.68 -24.86 -4.63
N ASN A 246 3.40 -24.58 -4.38
CA ASN A 246 2.31 -25.34 -5.01
C ASN A 246 2.30 -25.13 -6.54
N ILE A 247 1.40 -25.83 -7.24
CA ILE A 247 1.24 -25.68 -8.69
C ILE A 247 0.88 -24.22 -9.00
N GLY A 248 1.77 -23.55 -9.72
CA GLY A 248 1.69 -22.11 -9.91
C GLY A 248 2.30 -21.34 -8.73
N ALA A 249 3.28 -20.48 -9.01
CA ALA A 249 4.00 -19.72 -7.98
C ALA A 249 3.80 -18.18 -8.02
N PRO A 250 2.68 -17.60 -8.52
CA PRO A 250 2.55 -16.15 -8.62
C PRO A 250 2.57 -15.42 -7.26
N HIS A 251 2.25 -16.14 -6.18
CA HIS A 251 2.17 -15.56 -4.84
C HIS A 251 3.47 -14.91 -4.38
N TYR A 252 4.65 -15.38 -4.82
CA TYR A 252 5.92 -14.74 -4.48
C TYR A 252 6.02 -13.30 -4.98
N ILE A 253 5.51 -13.01 -6.18
CA ILE A 253 5.51 -11.65 -6.72
C ILE A 253 4.65 -10.73 -5.85
N VAL A 254 3.46 -11.22 -5.46
CA VAL A 254 2.53 -10.47 -4.62
C VAL A 254 3.08 -10.26 -3.22
N ASP A 255 3.66 -11.31 -2.64
CA ASP A 255 4.23 -11.30 -1.29
C ASP A 255 5.41 -10.32 -1.21
N GLU A 256 6.34 -10.39 -2.18
CA GLU A 256 7.49 -9.50 -2.25
C GLU A 256 7.06 -8.04 -2.45
N LEU A 257 6.13 -7.78 -3.37
CA LEU A 257 5.60 -6.43 -3.60
C LEU A 257 4.94 -5.86 -2.32
N SER A 258 4.08 -6.64 -1.66
CA SER A 258 3.38 -6.25 -0.43
C SER A 258 4.33 -5.99 0.72
N GLN A 259 5.33 -6.85 0.91
CA GLN A 259 6.36 -6.68 1.93
C GLN A 259 7.23 -5.45 1.63
N ALA A 260 7.61 -5.24 0.37
CA ALA A 260 8.38 -4.07 -0.04
C ALA A 260 7.61 -2.77 0.25
N LYS A 261 6.29 -2.73 0.02
CA LYS A 261 5.47 -1.54 0.31
C LYS A 261 5.51 -1.16 1.79
N ILE A 262 5.33 -2.12 2.71
CA ILE A 262 5.37 -1.84 4.15
C ILE A 262 6.80 -1.53 4.63
N LEU A 263 7.82 -2.19 4.07
CA LEU A 263 9.21 -1.87 4.36
C LEU A 263 9.56 -0.45 3.92
N ARG A 264 9.13 0.00 2.74
CA ARG A 264 9.32 1.38 2.29
C ARG A 264 8.64 2.37 3.22
N ALA A 265 7.38 2.13 3.59
CA ALA A 265 6.67 2.99 4.53
C ALA A 265 7.43 3.15 5.86
N ILE A 266 7.99 2.04 6.40
CA ILE A 266 8.72 2.03 7.68
C ILE A 266 10.14 2.59 7.55
N LEU A 267 10.92 2.12 6.58
CA LEU A 267 12.38 2.29 6.52
C LEU A 267 12.85 3.45 5.63
N SER A 268 12.07 3.88 4.65
CA SER A 268 12.47 4.95 3.72
C SER A 268 12.76 6.28 4.44
N GLU A 269 13.81 6.97 4.02
CA GLU A 269 14.04 8.39 4.35
C GLU A 269 13.29 9.33 3.40
N ARG A 270 12.86 8.82 2.23
CA ARG A 270 12.09 9.54 1.20
C ARG A 270 10.58 9.51 1.49
N GLN A 271 10.22 9.84 2.73
CA GLN A 271 8.87 9.63 3.26
C GLN A 271 7.75 10.30 2.45
N LEU A 272 7.96 11.52 1.93
CA LEU A 272 6.94 12.17 1.10
C LEU A 272 6.68 11.39 -0.19
N GLN A 273 7.73 10.82 -0.80
CA GLN A 273 7.57 9.96 -1.98
C GLN A 273 6.70 8.76 -1.64
N GLU A 274 6.98 8.04 -0.54
CA GLU A 274 6.19 6.87 -0.16
C GLU A 274 4.72 7.19 0.15
N VAL A 275 4.45 8.35 0.78
CA VAL A 275 3.07 8.81 1.02
C VAL A 275 2.35 9.15 -0.27
N MET A 276 3.04 9.77 -1.24
CA MET A 276 2.46 10.12 -2.53
C MET A 276 2.28 8.89 -3.42
N ASP A 277 3.20 7.93 -3.39
CA ASP A 277 3.10 6.66 -4.11
C ASP A 277 1.87 5.86 -3.63
N ASP A 278 1.65 5.81 -2.30
CA ASP A 278 0.45 5.20 -1.73
C ASP A 278 -0.83 5.93 -2.13
N PHE A 279 -0.84 7.26 -2.07
CA PHE A 279 -1.98 8.07 -2.48
C PHE A 279 -2.34 7.88 -3.96
N TRP A 280 -1.35 7.89 -4.85
CA TRP A 280 -1.58 7.76 -6.29
C TRP A 280 -1.94 6.34 -6.71
N PHE A 281 -1.32 5.32 -6.10
CA PHE A 281 -1.75 3.94 -6.34
C PHE A 281 -3.22 3.76 -5.94
N ASN A 282 -3.62 4.33 -4.80
CA ASN A 282 -5.01 4.27 -4.34
C ASN A 282 -5.96 5.10 -5.21
N HIS A 283 -5.50 6.22 -5.80
CA HIS A 283 -6.28 7.04 -6.73
C HIS A 283 -6.50 6.33 -8.07
N PHE A 284 -5.47 5.70 -8.62
CA PHE A 284 -5.51 4.91 -9.84
C PHE A 284 -5.49 3.41 -9.50
N ASN A 285 -6.43 3.00 -8.66
CA ASN A 285 -6.43 1.66 -8.08
C ASN A 285 -6.55 0.58 -9.15
N ILE A 286 -5.81 -0.51 -8.95
CA ILE A 286 -5.97 -1.78 -9.67
C ILE A 286 -6.09 -2.92 -8.67
N PHE A 287 -6.74 -4.00 -9.09
CA PHE A 287 -6.86 -5.23 -8.29
C PHE A 287 -5.87 -6.27 -8.78
N ILE A 288 -4.85 -6.60 -7.98
CA ILE A 288 -3.79 -7.54 -8.39
C ILE A 288 -4.30 -8.93 -8.79
N GLY A 289 -5.48 -9.33 -8.30
CA GLY A 289 -6.12 -10.60 -8.62
C GLY A 289 -6.99 -10.60 -9.87
N LYS A 290 -7.05 -9.50 -10.65
CA LYS A 290 -7.81 -9.44 -11.91
C LYS A 290 -6.99 -10.04 -13.03
N ASP A 291 -7.48 -11.14 -13.61
CA ASP A 291 -6.89 -11.84 -14.76
C ASP A 291 -5.35 -11.97 -14.70
N SER A 292 -4.63 -11.14 -15.46
CA SER A 292 -3.17 -11.17 -15.59
C SER A 292 -2.46 -10.05 -14.82
N ASP A 293 -3.18 -9.25 -14.02
CA ASP A 293 -2.62 -8.11 -13.28
C ASP A 293 -1.59 -8.50 -12.22
N THR A 294 -1.58 -9.75 -11.78
CA THR A 294 -0.53 -10.27 -10.89
C THR A 294 0.87 -10.10 -11.49
N TRP A 295 1.01 -10.14 -12.82
CA TRP A 295 2.29 -9.93 -13.51
C TRP A 295 2.63 -8.46 -13.71
N TYR A 296 1.61 -7.61 -13.84
CA TYR A 296 1.78 -6.21 -14.22
C TYR A 296 1.90 -5.27 -13.01
N THR A 297 1.30 -5.61 -11.88
CA THR A 297 1.13 -4.69 -10.73
C THR A 297 2.47 -4.15 -10.20
N THR A 298 3.52 -4.97 -10.14
CA THR A 298 4.86 -4.55 -9.73
C THR A 298 5.43 -3.47 -10.66
N SER A 299 5.37 -3.70 -11.99
CA SER A 299 5.82 -2.71 -12.98
C SER A 299 4.93 -1.47 -13.00
N TYR A 300 3.63 -1.62 -12.75
CA TYR A 300 2.70 -0.50 -12.66
C TYR A 300 3.06 0.44 -11.52
N GLU A 301 3.28 -0.10 -10.31
CA GLU A 301 3.73 0.73 -9.20
C GLU A 301 5.10 1.37 -9.51
N ARG A 302 6.08 0.57 -9.93
CA ARG A 302 7.45 1.03 -10.18
C ARG A 302 7.54 2.11 -11.27
N ASP A 303 6.95 1.85 -12.42
CA ASP A 303 7.22 2.59 -13.66
C ASP A 303 6.16 3.64 -13.98
N ALA A 304 4.91 3.44 -13.56
CA ALA A 304 3.82 4.41 -13.76
C ALA A 304 3.61 5.29 -12.53
N ILE A 305 3.41 4.70 -11.35
CA ILE A 305 3.09 5.47 -10.13
C ILE A 305 4.33 6.15 -9.55
N ARG A 306 5.30 5.38 -9.05
CA ARG A 306 6.45 5.88 -8.27
C ARG A 306 7.30 6.86 -9.07
N LYS A 307 7.46 6.59 -10.37
CA LYS A 307 8.23 7.43 -11.29
C LYS A 307 7.62 8.84 -11.46
N HIS A 308 6.29 8.97 -11.36
CA HIS A 308 5.58 10.23 -11.65
C HIS A 308 4.89 10.85 -10.42
N ALA A 309 5.03 10.25 -9.23
CA ALA A 309 4.28 10.65 -8.02
C ALA A 309 4.46 12.11 -7.57
N LEU A 310 5.61 12.70 -7.85
CA LEU A 310 5.93 14.12 -7.60
C LEU A 310 6.16 14.91 -8.90
N GLY A 311 5.71 14.38 -10.04
CA GLY A 311 5.85 14.99 -11.36
C GLY A 311 4.64 15.86 -11.73
N LYS A 312 4.27 15.82 -13.02
CA LYS A 312 3.04 16.43 -13.53
C LYS A 312 1.90 15.43 -13.54
N PHE A 313 0.69 15.86 -13.17
CA PHE A 313 -0.50 15.00 -13.19
C PHE A 313 -0.80 14.42 -14.57
N ARG A 314 -0.64 15.21 -15.64
CA ARG A 314 -0.82 14.73 -17.02
C ARG A 314 0.06 13.52 -17.32
N ASP A 315 1.33 13.58 -16.94
CA ASP A 315 2.31 12.54 -17.25
C ASP A 315 1.99 11.27 -16.44
N LEU A 316 1.56 11.44 -15.18
CA LEU A 316 1.05 10.33 -14.35
C LEU A 316 -0.21 9.70 -14.96
N LEU A 317 -1.20 10.50 -15.38
CA LEU A 317 -2.44 10.01 -16.01
C LEU A 317 -2.15 9.22 -17.30
N LEU A 318 -1.25 9.72 -18.14
CA LEU A 318 -0.86 9.02 -19.37
C LEU A 318 -0.12 7.72 -19.05
N ALA A 319 0.79 7.74 -18.07
CA ALA A 319 1.54 6.56 -17.66
C ALA A 319 0.62 5.46 -17.10
N THR A 320 -0.41 5.81 -16.31
CA THR A 320 -1.37 4.83 -15.82
C THR A 320 -2.26 4.32 -16.94
N ALA A 321 -2.71 5.19 -17.85
CA ALA A 321 -3.53 4.80 -19.00
C ALA A 321 -2.84 3.85 -19.99
N GLN A 322 -1.54 4.01 -20.16
CA GLN A 322 -0.71 3.16 -21.02
C GLN A 322 -0.17 1.92 -20.30
N SER A 323 -0.45 1.75 -19.01
CA SER A 323 -0.03 0.56 -18.28
C SER A 323 -0.90 -0.65 -18.68
N PRO A 324 -0.28 -1.80 -19.01
CA PRO A 324 -1.00 -3.06 -19.14
C PRO A 324 -1.91 -3.39 -17.96
N ALA A 325 -1.48 -3.06 -16.73
CA ALA A 325 -2.26 -3.34 -15.54
C ALA A 325 -3.60 -2.60 -15.51
N MET A 326 -3.61 -1.30 -15.84
CA MET A 326 -4.85 -0.51 -15.86
C MET A 326 -5.77 -0.96 -17.00
N MET A 327 -5.20 -1.28 -18.17
CA MET A 327 -5.97 -1.75 -19.31
C MET A 327 -6.63 -3.11 -19.05
N VAL A 328 -5.93 -4.03 -18.39
CA VAL A 328 -6.47 -5.35 -17.97
C VAL A 328 -7.50 -5.16 -16.88
N TYR A 329 -7.20 -4.35 -15.86
CA TYR A 329 -8.09 -4.13 -14.72
C TYR A 329 -9.49 -3.64 -15.15
N LEU A 330 -9.53 -2.67 -16.08
CA LEU A 330 -10.76 -2.04 -16.57
C LEU A 330 -11.20 -2.55 -17.94
N ASP A 331 -10.64 -3.68 -18.38
CA ASP A 331 -11.01 -4.42 -19.60
C ASP A 331 -10.94 -3.59 -20.91
N ASN A 332 -10.15 -2.49 -20.94
CA ASN A 332 -9.96 -1.70 -22.15
C ASN A 332 -9.23 -2.50 -23.25
N TRP A 333 -8.35 -3.42 -22.86
CA TRP A 333 -7.61 -4.25 -23.81
C TRP A 333 -8.51 -5.15 -24.69
N LEU A 334 -9.74 -5.42 -24.24
CA LEU A 334 -10.79 -6.15 -24.96
C LEU A 334 -11.70 -5.23 -25.80
N SER A 335 -11.61 -3.92 -25.61
CA SER A 335 -12.48 -2.94 -26.27
C SER A 335 -12.21 -2.90 -27.78
N ILE A 336 -13.28 -3.05 -28.57
CA ILE A 336 -13.24 -3.05 -30.03
C ILE A 336 -14.19 -1.96 -30.55
N GLY A 337 -13.71 -1.12 -31.47
CA GLY A 337 -14.49 -0.09 -32.13
C GLY A 337 -15.65 -0.69 -32.93
N PRO A 338 -16.90 -0.21 -32.75
CA PRO A 338 -18.06 -0.69 -33.50
C PRO A 338 -17.91 -0.67 -35.02
N ASP A 339 -17.17 0.28 -35.56
CA ASP A 339 -16.89 0.46 -36.99
C ASP A 339 -15.47 0.03 -37.40
N SER A 340 -14.77 -0.68 -36.51
CA SER A 340 -13.40 -1.13 -36.73
C SER A 340 -13.28 -2.40 -37.59
N GLN A 341 -12.08 -2.64 -38.14
CA GLN A 341 -11.77 -3.84 -38.94
C GLN A 341 -11.89 -5.12 -38.11
N ALA A 342 -11.50 -5.07 -36.84
CA ALA A 342 -11.62 -6.19 -35.92
C ALA A 342 -13.09 -6.54 -35.63
N ASN A 343 -14.02 -5.58 -35.76
CA ASN A 343 -15.45 -5.85 -35.74
C ASN A 343 -16.02 -6.24 -37.13
N GLY A 344 -15.19 -6.64 -38.09
CA GLY A 344 -15.64 -7.12 -39.40
C GLY A 344 -16.07 -6.03 -40.39
N VAL A 345 -15.93 -4.74 -40.03
CA VAL A 345 -16.17 -3.63 -40.97
C VAL A 345 -14.98 -3.51 -41.91
N ASN A 346 -15.22 -3.70 -43.21
CA ASN A 346 -14.20 -3.55 -44.23
C ASN A 346 -14.55 -2.35 -45.13
N PRO A 347 -13.82 -1.23 -45.04
CA PRO A 347 -14.04 -0.06 -45.90
C PRO A 347 -13.93 -0.36 -47.41
N ALA A 348 -13.18 -1.40 -47.79
CA ALA A 348 -13.03 -1.82 -49.19
C ALA A 348 -14.14 -2.78 -49.67
N ASN A 349 -15.02 -3.27 -48.78
CA ASN A 349 -16.13 -4.14 -49.13
C ASN A 349 -17.45 -3.59 -48.58
N PRO A 350 -18.30 -2.95 -49.42
CA PRO A 350 -19.60 -2.42 -49.01
C PRO A 350 -20.57 -3.45 -48.43
N ASN A 351 -20.36 -4.75 -48.71
CA ASN A 351 -21.18 -5.85 -48.19
C ASN A 351 -20.65 -6.43 -46.88
N SER A 352 -19.58 -5.87 -46.31
CA SER A 352 -19.08 -6.29 -45.01
C SER A 352 -20.13 -6.03 -43.93
N LYS A 353 -20.26 -6.98 -42.99
CA LYS A 353 -21.25 -6.91 -41.91
C LYS A 353 -20.53 -6.61 -40.61
N LYS A 354 -21.05 -5.64 -39.86
CA LYS A 354 -20.65 -5.40 -38.47
C LYS A 354 -20.81 -6.70 -37.68
N GLY A 355 -19.76 -7.09 -36.99
CA GLY A 355 -19.77 -8.15 -36.00
C GLY A 355 -20.52 -7.70 -34.74
N ASN A 356 -20.46 -8.56 -33.72
CA ASN A 356 -21.08 -8.32 -32.43
C ASN A 356 -20.03 -8.12 -31.32
N HIS A 357 -18.83 -7.65 -31.69
CA HIS A 357 -17.82 -7.28 -30.70
C HIS A 357 -18.19 -5.91 -30.10
N GLY A 358 -18.16 -5.82 -28.78
CA GLY A 358 -18.66 -4.67 -28.03
C GLY A 358 -17.59 -3.63 -27.73
N LEU A 359 -18.00 -2.37 -27.80
CA LEU A 359 -17.27 -1.27 -27.18
C LEU A 359 -17.37 -1.41 -25.66
N ASN A 360 -16.23 -1.44 -24.96
CA ASN A 360 -16.21 -1.45 -23.51
C ASN A 360 -16.08 -0.04 -22.96
N GLU A 361 -17.12 0.46 -22.30
CA GLU A 361 -17.16 1.81 -21.74
C GLU A 361 -16.56 1.94 -20.34
N ASN A 362 -16.22 0.83 -19.69
CA ASN A 362 -15.77 0.83 -18.29
C ASN A 362 -14.60 1.80 -18.09
N TYR A 363 -13.51 1.62 -18.84
CA TYR A 363 -12.35 2.49 -18.68
C TYR A 363 -12.62 3.97 -19.01
N GLY A 364 -13.38 4.24 -20.08
CA GLY A 364 -13.79 5.60 -20.42
C GLY A 364 -14.59 6.28 -19.31
N ARG A 365 -15.48 5.53 -18.64
CA ARG A 365 -16.23 6.01 -17.48
C ARG A 365 -15.31 6.30 -16.31
N GLU A 366 -14.51 5.32 -15.87
CA GLU A 366 -13.67 5.46 -14.68
C GLU A 366 -12.64 6.57 -14.81
N VAL A 367 -12.06 6.76 -16.01
CA VAL A 367 -11.12 7.86 -16.24
C VAL A 367 -11.77 9.22 -16.04
N MET A 368 -12.99 9.42 -16.54
CA MET A 368 -13.71 10.69 -16.35
C MET A 368 -14.20 10.83 -14.90
N GLU A 369 -14.83 9.79 -14.39
CA GLU A 369 -15.58 9.80 -13.14
C GLU A 369 -14.69 9.76 -11.89
N LEU A 370 -13.68 8.88 -11.88
CA LEU A 370 -12.89 8.59 -10.68
C LEU A 370 -11.46 9.11 -10.74
N HIS A 371 -10.90 9.23 -11.95
CA HIS A 371 -9.51 9.62 -12.13
C HIS A 371 -9.31 11.10 -12.49
N THR A 372 -10.31 11.77 -13.08
CA THR A 372 -10.12 13.14 -13.61
C THR A 372 -11.20 14.13 -13.18
N VAL A 373 -12.26 14.33 -13.96
CA VAL A 373 -13.22 15.43 -13.77
C VAL A 373 -14.21 15.20 -12.63
N GLY A 374 -14.28 13.98 -12.10
CA GLY A 374 -15.18 13.61 -11.00
C GLY A 374 -16.60 13.32 -11.50
N VAL A 375 -17.40 12.60 -10.70
CA VAL A 375 -18.82 12.26 -11.00
C VAL A 375 -19.67 13.46 -11.46
N ASN A 376 -19.39 14.65 -10.93
CA ASN A 376 -20.09 15.89 -11.25
C ASN A 376 -19.33 16.79 -12.24
N GLY A 377 -18.42 16.22 -13.05
CA GLY A 377 -17.53 16.92 -13.98
C GLY A 377 -18.18 17.50 -15.24
N GLY A 378 -19.52 17.50 -15.31
CA GLY A 378 -20.26 18.14 -16.42
C GLY A 378 -20.26 17.38 -17.75
N TYR A 379 -19.86 16.11 -17.75
CA TYR A 379 -19.93 15.23 -18.92
C TYR A 379 -21.26 14.47 -19.00
N THR A 380 -21.56 13.93 -20.17
CA THR A 380 -22.74 13.11 -20.45
C THR A 380 -22.38 11.66 -20.69
N GLN A 381 -23.38 10.76 -20.67
CA GLN A 381 -23.16 9.37 -21.07
C GLN A 381 -22.62 9.25 -22.52
N ALA A 382 -22.98 10.17 -23.41
CA ALA A 382 -22.43 10.19 -24.77
C ALA A 382 -20.92 10.51 -24.79
N ASP A 383 -20.45 11.35 -23.87
CA ASP A 383 -19.01 11.63 -23.72
C ASP A 383 -18.24 10.41 -23.21
N VAL A 384 -18.86 9.61 -22.33
CA VAL A 384 -18.28 8.32 -21.88
C VAL A 384 -18.14 7.36 -23.06
N THR A 385 -19.20 7.17 -23.85
CA THR A 385 -19.17 6.33 -25.06
C THR A 385 -18.12 6.83 -26.06
N ALA A 386 -18.04 8.14 -26.28
CA ALA A 386 -17.08 8.73 -27.19
C ALA A 386 -15.63 8.57 -26.70
N LEU A 387 -15.37 8.71 -25.40
CA LEU A 387 -14.03 8.46 -24.85
C LEU A 387 -13.65 6.98 -24.96
N ALA A 388 -14.59 6.09 -24.68
CA ALA A 388 -14.37 4.66 -24.86
C ALA A 388 -13.98 4.34 -26.32
N ALA A 389 -14.68 4.94 -27.29
CA ALA A 389 -14.35 4.83 -28.70
C ALA A 389 -12.94 5.38 -29.02
N VAL A 390 -12.58 6.53 -28.47
CA VAL A 390 -11.23 7.11 -28.60
C VAL A 390 -10.14 6.18 -28.06
N LEU A 391 -10.41 5.45 -26.97
CA LEU A 391 -9.44 4.57 -26.31
C LEU A 391 -9.38 3.15 -26.90
N THR A 392 -10.24 2.81 -27.85
CA THR A 392 -10.15 1.52 -28.57
C THR A 392 -8.81 1.38 -29.30
N GLY A 393 -8.35 0.16 -29.49
CA GLY A 393 -7.03 -0.11 -30.07
C GLY A 393 -5.87 -0.02 -29.07
N TRP A 394 -6.03 0.67 -27.94
CA TRP A 394 -5.08 0.55 -26.82
C TRP A 394 -5.29 -0.80 -26.17
N THR A 395 -4.31 -1.69 -26.31
CA THR A 395 -4.41 -3.09 -25.93
C THR A 395 -3.09 -3.59 -25.35
N VAL A 396 -3.07 -4.86 -24.98
CA VAL A 396 -1.88 -5.53 -24.42
C VAL A 396 -1.48 -6.66 -25.36
N ASP A 397 -0.22 -6.70 -25.79
CA ASP A 397 0.29 -7.84 -26.55
C ASP A 397 0.22 -9.08 -25.65
N ARG A 398 -0.54 -10.10 -26.06
CA ARG A 398 -0.67 -11.38 -25.35
C ARG A 398 -0.79 -11.18 -23.83
N ALA A 399 -1.84 -10.48 -23.36
CA ALA A 399 -2.03 -10.10 -21.95
C ALA A 399 -1.74 -11.24 -20.93
N ASN A 400 -2.15 -12.47 -21.23
CA ASN A 400 -1.91 -13.64 -20.38
C ASN A 400 -0.46 -14.18 -20.41
N GLN A 401 0.45 -13.50 -21.10
CA GLN A 401 1.87 -13.85 -21.21
C GLN A 401 2.81 -12.73 -20.69
N GLY A 402 2.27 -11.73 -19.99
CA GLY A 402 3.07 -10.62 -19.46
C GLY A 402 3.57 -9.66 -20.55
N GLY A 403 2.90 -9.56 -21.70
CA GLY A 403 3.36 -8.70 -22.78
C GLY A 403 3.06 -7.20 -22.54
N PRO A 404 3.73 -6.31 -23.30
CA PRO A 404 3.66 -4.87 -23.08
C PRO A 404 2.38 -4.23 -23.64
N PHE A 405 2.22 -2.94 -23.38
CA PHE A 405 1.27 -2.09 -24.10
C PHE A 405 1.49 -2.20 -25.61
N GLN A 406 0.39 -2.24 -26.36
CA GLN A 406 0.37 -2.22 -27.81
C GLN A 406 -0.78 -1.35 -28.31
N TYR A 407 -0.56 -0.66 -29.44
CA TYR A 407 -1.64 -0.08 -30.20
C TYR A 407 -1.99 -0.96 -31.40
N ASP A 408 -3.21 -1.48 -31.44
CA ASP A 408 -3.78 -2.24 -32.57
C ASP A 408 -4.81 -1.40 -33.31
N TYR A 409 -4.38 -0.79 -34.41
CA TYR A 409 -5.22 0.06 -35.25
C TYR A 409 -6.46 -0.67 -35.81
N LYS A 410 -6.43 -2.01 -35.92
CA LYS A 410 -7.57 -2.78 -36.44
C LYS A 410 -8.73 -2.82 -35.47
N LYS A 411 -8.46 -2.70 -34.16
CA LYS A 411 -9.46 -2.62 -33.11
C LYS A 411 -9.98 -1.20 -32.88
N HIS A 412 -9.27 -0.19 -33.38
CA HIS A 412 -9.62 1.20 -33.13
C HIS A 412 -10.87 1.64 -33.92
N GLU A 413 -11.73 2.41 -33.28
CA GLU A 413 -12.88 3.05 -33.90
C GLU A 413 -12.41 4.10 -34.92
N PRO A 414 -12.76 4.00 -36.20
CA PRO A 414 -12.31 4.97 -37.20
C PRO A 414 -13.13 6.27 -37.16
N GLY A 415 -12.57 7.33 -37.74
CA GLY A 415 -13.28 8.58 -38.00
C GLY A 415 -13.42 9.50 -36.78
N PRO A 416 -13.86 10.76 -36.99
CA PRO A 416 -13.88 11.77 -35.94
C PRO A 416 -14.89 11.44 -34.83
N LYS A 417 -14.51 11.70 -33.57
CA LYS A 417 -15.38 11.53 -32.40
C LYS A 417 -15.76 12.89 -31.82
N GLN A 418 -17.04 13.06 -31.50
CA GLN A 418 -17.53 14.22 -30.76
C GLN A 418 -17.43 13.91 -29.26
N TRP A 419 -16.56 14.62 -28.56
CA TRP A 419 -16.25 14.37 -27.16
C TRP A 419 -16.04 15.69 -26.41
N LEU A 420 -16.79 15.91 -25.32
CA LEU A 420 -16.78 17.14 -24.52
C LEU A 420 -16.95 18.42 -25.36
N LYS A 421 -17.87 18.37 -26.33
CA LYS A 421 -18.15 19.45 -27.31
C LYS A 421 -16.96 19.79 -28.21
N ARG A 422 -15.96 18.92 -28.30
CA ARG A 422 -14.82 19.02 -29.19
C ARG A 422 -14.86 17.88 -30.20
N THR A 423 -14.29 18.11 -31.37
CA THR A 423 -14.09 17.05 -32.36
C THR A 423 -12.67 16.55 -32.26
N ILE A 424 -12.48 15.32 -31.78
CA ILE A 424 -11.21 14.61 -31.88
C ILE A 424 -11.13 14.07 -33.31
N SER A 425 -10.23 14.63 -34.12
CA SER A 425 -10.14 14.35 -35.55
C SER A 425 -9.15 13.23 -35.83
N SER A 426 -9.60 12.20 -36.55
CA SER A 426 -8.72 11.19 -37.14
C SER A 426 -8.33 11.60 -38.56
N GLU A 427 -7.04 11.55 -38.88
CA GLU A 427 -6.64 11.36 -40.28
C GLU A 427 -6.96 9.90 -40.69
N PRO A 428 -7.54 9.63 -41.88
CA PRO A 428 -7.85 8.27 -42.32
C PRO A 428 -6.58 7.40 -42.39
N VAL A 429 -6.58 6.26 -41.69
CA VAL A 429 -5.51 5.26 -41.84
C VAL A 429 -5.76 4.49 -43.15
N LEU A 430 -4.99 4.80 -44.19
CA LEU A 430 -5.09 4.14 -45.49
C LEU A 430 -4.68 2.65 -45.41
N PRO A 431 -5.18 1.76 -46.29
CA PRO A 431 -4.88 0.32 -46.26
C PRO A 431 -3.40 -0.06 -46.36
N ASN A 432 -2.55 0.86 -46.83
CA ASN A 432 -1.09 0.72 -46.96
C ASN A 432 -0.34 1.80 -46.16
N ALA A 433 -0.97 2.35 -45.12
CA ALA A 433 -0.39 3.36 -44.25
C ALA A 433 0.94 2.87 -43.65
N SER A 434 1.93 3.77 -43.58
CA SER A 434 3.17 3.48 -42.87
C SER A 434 2.90 3.19 -41.39
N PRO A 435 3.79 2.48 -40.67
CA PRO A 435 3.65 2.26 -39.22
C PRO A 435 3.42 3.55 -38.41
N ALA A 436 3.91 4.70 -38.88
CA ALA A 436 3.67 6.00 -38.26
C ALA A 436 2.23 6.51 -38.49
N ALA A 437 1.67 6.27 -39.67
CA ALA A 437 0.28 6.61 -39.99
C ALA A 437 -0.72 5.66 -39.31
N THR A 438 -0.31 4.45 -38.91
CA THR A 438 -1.13 3.54 -38.09
C THR A 438 -1.16 3.93 -36.61
N GLN A 439 -0.46 4.97 -36.15
CA GLN A 439 -0.51 5.45 -34.74
C GLN A 439 -1.45 6.65 -34.53
N VAL A 440 -2.19 7.09 -35.56
CA VAL A 440 -3.06 8.28 -35.46
C VAL A 440 -4.08 8.13 -34.34
N GLY A 441 -4.79 6.99 -34.24
CA GLY A 441 -5.75 6.78 -33.15
C GLY A 441 -5.11 6.58 -31.77
N MET A 442 -3.81 6.26 -31.68
CA MET A 442 -3.08 6.34 -30.42
C MET A 442 -2.96 7.79 -29.94
N LYS A 443 -2.74 8.74 -30.86
CA LYS A 443 -2.65 10.17 -30.54
C LYS A 443 -3.98 10.74 -30.07
N GLU A 444 -5.12 10.24 -30.58
CA GLU A 444 -6.46 10.63 -30.12
C GLU A 444 -6.62 10.40 -28.61
N GLY A 445 -6.24 9.22 -28.11
CA GLY A 445 -6.27 8.93 -26.67
C GLY A 445 -5.34 9.82 -25.85
N ILE A 446 -4.13 10.11 -26.36
CA ILE A 446 -3.19 11.02 -25.69
C ILE A 446 -3.75 12.45 -25.64
N GLU A 447 -4.37 12.92 -26.73
CA GLU A 447 -5.02 14.23 -26.80
C GLU A 447 -6.19 14.33 -25.81
N ALA A 448 -7.06 13.32 -25.77
CA ALA A 448 -8.19 13.27 -24.85
C ALA A 448 -7.74 13.27 -23.39
N LEU A 449 -6.78 12.41 -23.02
CA LEU A 449 -6.26 12.35 -21.66
C LEU A 449 -5.52 13.64 -21.27
N THR A 450 -4.79 14.26 -22.20
CA THR A 450 -4.16 15.56 -21.97
C THR A 450 -5.20 16.66 -21.76
N ALA A 451 -6.30 16.64 -22.52
CA ALA A 451 -7.41 17.56 -22.36
C ALA A 451 -8.12 17.38 -21.01
N LEU A 452 -8.34 16.14 -20.54
CA LEU A 452 -8.87 15.88 -19.19
C LEU A 452 -7.91 16.40 -18.11
N ALA A 453 -6.62 16.10 -18.22
CA ALA A 453 -5.63 16.57 -17.25
C ALA A 453 -5.58 18.11 -17.12
N ALA A 454 -5.86 18.84 -18.20
CA ALA A 454 -5.89 20.30 -18.21
C ALA A 454 -7.26 20.90 -17.81
N ASP A 455 -8.28 20.08 -17.55
CA ASP A 455 -9.63 20.56 -17.26
C ASP A 455 -9.72 21.21 -15.87
N PRO A 456 -10.39 22.37 -15.70
CA PRO A 456 -10.60 22.99 -14.39
C PRO A 456 -11.31 22.09 -13.37
N HIS A 457 -12.22 21.21 -13.81
CA HIS A 457 -12.86 20.24 -12.92
C HIS A 457 -11.86 19.21 -12.40
N THR A 458 -10.91 18.77 -13.24
CA THR A 458 -9.80 17.90 -12.81
C THR A 458 -8.87 18.61 -11.84
N ALA A 459 -8.51 19.86 -12.13
CA ALA A 459 -7.70 20.67 -11.21
C ALA A 459 -8.36 20.76 -9.82
N HIS A 460 -9.67 21.01 -9.77
CA HIS A 460 -10.44 21.06 -8.53
C HIS A 460 -10.57 19.69 -7.86
N PHE A 461 -10.87 18.62 -8.61
CA PHE A 461 -11.03 17.26 -8.09
C PHE A 461 -9.74 16.72 -7.47
N ILE A 462 -8.60 16.86 -8.17
CA ILE A 462 -7.30 16.43 -7.67
C ILE A 462 -6.88 17.26 -6.46
N SER A 463 -7.11 18.58 -6.50
CA SER A 463 -6.84 19.46 -5.36
C SER A 463 -7.68 19.10 -4.14
N TYR A 464 -8.95 18.73 -4.33
CA TYR A 464 -9.81 18.23 -3.26
C TYR A 464 -9.25 16.94 -2.67
N LYS A 465 -8.89 15.94 -3.49
CA LYS A 465 -8.34 14.66 -2.97
C LYS A 465 -7.01 14.86 -2.23
N LEU A 466 -6.13 15.74 -2.70
CA LEU A 466 -4.89 16.09 -2.00
C LEU A 466 -5.16 16.84 -0.69
N ALA A 467 -6.05 17.83 -0.69
CA ALA A 467 -6.45 18.52 0.53
C ALA A 467 -7.13 17.54 1.53
N GLN A 468 -7.91 16.59 1.02
CA GLN A 468 -8.52 15.55 1.83
C GLN A 468 -7.47 14.63 2.47
N ARG A 469 -6.43 14.28 1.71
CA ARG A 469 -5.30 13.47 2.19
C ARG A 469 -4.51 14.19 3.29
N PHE A 470 -4.20 15.45 3.09
CA PHE A 470 -3.19 16.17 3.89
C PHE A 470 -3.74 17.17 4.91
N VAL A 471 -5.05 17.49 4.93
CA VAL A 471 -5.60 18.53 5.81
C VAL A 471 -6.81 18.07 6.63
N ALA A 472 -7.85 17.54 5.99
CA ALA A 472 -9.10 17.17 6.68
C ALA A 472 -9.90 16.14 5.89
N ASP A 473 -10.79 15.39 6.53
CA ASP A 473 -11.74 14.52 5.80
C ASP A 473 -12.68 15.34 4.90
N ASP A 474 -13.06 16.53 5.35
CA ASP A 474 -13.80 17.53 4.57
C ASP A 474 -12.96 18.82 4.45
N PRO A 475 -12.15 18.95 3.37
CA PRO A 475 -11.24 20.08 3.22
C PRO A 475 -11.99 21.40 2.90
N PRO A 476 -11.53 22.55 3.43
CA PRO A 476 -12.17 23.84 3.16
C PRO A 476 -12.16 24.21 1.67
N PRO A 477 -13.29 24.67 1.10
CA PRO A 477 -13.35 25.06 -0.31
C PRO A 477 -12.28 26.09 -0.70
N ALA A 478 -12.03 27.09 0.15
CA ALA A 478 -11.02 28.12 -0.10
C ALA A 478 -9.59 27.56 -0.27
N LEU A 479 -9.25 26.47 0.43
CA LEU A 479 -7.97 25.77 0.26
C LEU A 479 -7.94 25.05 -1.09
N VAL A 480 -9.01 24.31 -1.39
CA VAL A 480 -9.15 23.55 -2.66
C VAL A 480 -9.06 24.50 -3.86
N ASP A 481 -9.74 25.64 -3.81
CA ASP A 481 -9.72 26.65 -4.86
C ASP A 481 -8.30 27.21 -5.11
N ARG A 482 -7.55 27.51 -4.03
CA ARG A 482 -6.15 27.98 -4.15
C ARG A 482 -5.24 26.91 -4.76
N MET A 483 -5.40 25.66 -4.34
CA MET A 483 -4.65 24.54 -4.90
C MET A 483 -5.01 24.30 -6.36
N ALA A 484 -6.28 24.39 -6.74
CA ALA A 484 -6.75 24.24 -8.11
C ALA A 484 -6.21 25.36 -9.02
N ALA A 485 -6.15 26.60 -8.51
CA ALA A 485 -5.51 27.70 -9.23
C ALA A 485 -4.00 27.44 -9.46
N SER A 486 -3.30 26.92 -8.45
CA SER A 486 -1.89 26.51 -8.56
C SER A 486 -1.69 25.38 -9.57
N TYR A 487 -2.57 24.37 -9.54
CA TYR A 487 -2.60 23.28 -10.52
C TYR A 487 -2.67 23.83 -11.95
N LEU A 488 -3.65 24.71 -12.24
CA LEU A 488 -3.85 25.25 -13.58
C LEU A 488 -2.68 26.14 -14.02
N ALA A 489 -2.15 26.95 -13.10
CA ALA A 489 -1.02 27.84 -13.38
C ALA A 489 0.29 27.09 -13.68
N THR A 490 0.41 25.83 -13.23
CA THR A 490 1.64 25.05 -13.32
C THR A 490 1.52 23.81 -14.19
N ASP A 491 0.43 23.67 -14.95
CA ASP A 491 0.15 22.49 -15.79
C ASP A 491 0.21 21.19 -14.98
N GLY A 492 -0.44 21.21 -13.80
CA GLY A 492 -0.57 20.07 -12.91
C GLY A 492 0.71 19.63 -12.20
N ASP A 493 1.66 20.53 -11.94
CA ASP A 493 2.87 20.23 -11.16
C ASP A 493 2.50 19.91 -9.70
N ILE A 494 2.66 18.63 -9.31
CA ILE A 494 2.29 18.15 -7.98
C ILE A 494 3.13 18.82 -6.89
N LYS A 495 4.42 19.12 -7.13
CA LYS A 495 5.26 19.82 -6.14
C LYS A 495 4.74 21.24 -5.91
N ALA A 496 4.35 21.94 -6.96
CA ALA A 496 3.81 23.29 -6.84
C ALA A 496 2.49 23.31 -6.05
N ILE A 497 1.60 22.35 -6.30
CA ILE A 497 0.32 22.21 -5.58
C ILE A 497 0.56 21.93 -4.10
N LEU A 498 1.49 21.02 -3.78
CA LEU A 498 1.84 20.71 -2.39
C LEU A 498 2.49 21.91 -1.68
N ARG A 499 3.30 22.73 -2.38
CA ARG A 499 3.80 24.01 -1.84
C ARG A 499 2.67 24.96 -1.47
N THR A 500 1.67 25.11 -2.35
CA THR A 500 0.47 25.92 -2.07
C THR A 500 -0.28 25.40 -0.84
N LEU A 501 -0.38 24.09 -0.67
CA LEU A 501 -1.00 23.47 0.50
C LEU A 501 -0.24 23.82 1.79
N VAL A 502 1.08 23.63 1.85
CA VAL A 502 1.87 23.86 3.08
C VAL A 502 2.00 25.34 3.46
N GLN A 503 1.83 26.24 2.51
CA GLN A 503 1.80 27.69 2.74
C GLN A 503 0.41 28.21 3.15
N SER A 504 -0.62 27.37 3.10
CA SER A 504 -2.00 27.78 3.39
C SER A 504 -2.25 28.04 4.88
N PRO A 505 -3.14 28.98 5.23
CA PRO A 505 -3.49 29.20 6.63
C PRO A 505 -4.17 27.98 7.27
N GLU A 506 -4.90 27.16 6.51
CA GLU A 506 -5.58 25.96 6.97
C GLU A 506 -4.57 24.91 7.45
N PHE A 507 -3.57 24.59 6.63
CA PHE A 507 -2.53 23.62 6.99
C PHE A 507 -1.73 24.06 8.23
N ASN A 508 -1.59 25.37 8.42
CA ASN A 508 -0.83 25.96 9.52
C ASN A 508 -1.72 26.38 10.70
N SER A 509 -2.91 25.77 10.87
CA SER A 509 -3.85 26.14 11.94
C SER A 509 -4.18 25.00 12.90
N LYS A 510 -4.45 25.38 14.16
CA LYS A 510 -4.92 24.50 15.24
C LYS A 510 -6.16 23.70 14.87
N LYS A 511 -7.03 24.26 14.04
CA LYS A 511 -8.28 23.61 13.61
C LYS A 511 -8.02 22.31 12.82
N TYR A 512 -6.94 22.26 12.05
CA TYR A 512 -6.60 21.14 11.17
C TYR A 512 -5.35 20.38 11.65
N PHE A 513 -5.00 20.53 12.92
CA PHE A 513 -3.92 19.80 13.58
C PHE A 513 -4.49 18.58 14.31
N ARG A 514 -3.90 17.40 14.09
CA ARG A 514 -4.31 16.13 14.72
C ARG A 514 -5.80 15.77 14.55
N ASN A 515 -6.37 16.08 13.39
CA ASN A 515 -7.80 15.95 13.11
C ASN A 515 -8.13 14.79 12.14
N LYS A 516 -7.16 13.95 11.76
CA LYS A 516 -7.39 12.80 10.89
C LYS A 516 -6.99 11.50 11.56
N VAL A 517 -7.66 10.43 11.16
CA VAL A 517 -7.42 9.07 11.64
C VAL A 517 -6.46 8.35 10.72
N LYS A 518 -5.52 7.60 11.30
CA LYS A 518 -4.61 6.72 10.56
C LYS A 518 -5.38 5.56 9.91
N THR A 519 -5.08 5.26 8.65
CA THR A 519 -5.45 3.97 8.03
C THR A 519 -4.69 2.81 8.72
N PRO A 520 -5.08 1.54 8.53
CA PRO A 520 -4.30 0.41 9.06
C PRO A 520 -2.83 0.43 8.65
N MET A 521 -2.53 0.76 7.39
CA MET A 521 -1.17 0.89 6.87
C MET A 521 -0.38 1.96 7.64
N GLU A 522 -1.00 3.13 7.84
CA GLU A 522 -0.39 4.23 8.58
C GLU A 522 -0.18 3.89 10.05
N PHE A 523 -1.14 3.23 10.68
CA PHE A 523 -1.04 2.83 12.07
C PHE A 523 0.13 1.86 12.27
N VAL A 524 0.18 0.77 11.48
CA VAL A 524 1.24 -0.24 11.59
C VAL A 524 2.61 0.35 11.25
N ALA A 525 2.72 1.12 10.17
CA ALA A 525 3.98 1.76 9.81
C ALA A 525 4.43 2.78 10.88
N SER A 526 3.50 3.58 11.41
CA SER A 526 3.81 4.56 12.47
C SER A 526 4.30 3.88 13.74
N ALA A 527 3.70 2.77 14.16
CA ALA A 527 4.11 2.03 15.35
C ALA A 527 5.55 1.54 15.27
N PHE A 528 5.97 1.02 14.11
CA PHE A 528 7.36 0.59 13.88
C PHE A 528 8.32 1.78 13.82
N ARG A 529 7.91 2.89 13.19
CA ARG A 529 8.74 4.09 13.05
C ARG A 529 8.96 4.81 14.37
N THR A 530 7.90 5.09 15.14
CA THR A 530 7.99 5.84 16.41
C THR A 530 8.73 5.07 17.49
N THR A 531 8.72 3.73 17.43
CA THR A 531 9.46 2.88 18.38
C THR A 531 10.85 2.48 17.90
N ALA A 532 11.25 2.87 16.67
CA ALA A 532 12.48 2.41 16.03
C ALA A 532 12.65 0.87 16.04
N THR A 533 11.55 0.12 15.96
CA THR A 533 11.57 -1.34 15.91
C THR A 533 11.96 -1.81 14.51
N ASP A 534 12.88 -2.77 14.40
CA ASP A 534 13.23 -3.37 13.10
C ASP A 534 12.06 -4.23 12.57
N PRO A 535 11.52 -3.97 11.36
CA PRO A 535 10.51 -4.81 10.73
C PRO A 535 11.15 -6.09 10.18
N ALA A 536 11.57 -6.99 11.07
CA ALA A 536 12.28 -8.22 10.72
C ALA A 536 11.38 -9.25 10.02
N ASN A 537 10.06 -9.16 10.20
CA ASN A 537 9.08 -10.04 9.58
C ASN A 537 7.98 -9.24 8.86
N PRO A 538 8.26 -8.66 7.67
CA PRO A 538 7.30 -7.85 6.94
C PRO A 538 6.08 -8.66 6.46
N GLY A 539 6.22 -9.98 6.23
CA GLY A 539 5.09 -10.84 5.89
C GLY A 539 4.02 -10.89 6.99
N ALA A 540 4.44 -10.90 8.26
CA ALA A 540 3.51 -10.78 9.39
C ALA A 540 2.77 -9.44 9.40
N LEU A 541 3.45 -8.34 9.04
CA LEU A 541 2.83 -7.01 8.92
C LEU A 541 1.78 -6.97 7.81
N VAL A 542 2.09 -7.52 6.63
CA VAL A 542 1.14 -7.63 5.52
C VAL A 542 -0.11 -8.41 5.95
N ASN A 543 0.07 -9.52 6.68
CA ASN A 543 -1.05 -10.29 7.22
C ASN A 543 -1.87 -9.50 8.25
N THR A 544 -1.23 -8.71 9.12
CA THR A 544 -1.91 -7.82 10.05
C THR A 544 -2.79 -6.79 9.33
N LEU A 545 -2.28 -6.18 8.25
CA LEU A 545 -3.06 -5.23 7.45
C LEU A 545 -4.30 -5.90 6.82
N LYS A 546 -4.16 -7.13 6.33
CA LYS A 546 -5.29 -7.93 5.85
C LYS A 546 -6.32 -8.19 6.95
N THR A 547 -5.90 -8.55 8.16
CA THR A 547 -6.81 -8.73 9.31
C THR A 547 -7.53 -7.44 9.68
N MET A 548 -6.85 -6.29 9.59
CA MET A 548 -7.43 -4.96 9.83
C MET A 548 -8.29 -4.43 8.66
N GLY A 549 -8.57 -5.25 7.63
CA GLY A 549 -9.46 -4.89 6.52
C GLY A 549 -8.80 -4.12 5.38
N MET A 550 -7.48 -4.00 5.35
CA MET A 550 -6.72 -3.31 4.30
C MET A 550 -5.66 -4.23 3.66
N PRO A 551 -6.06 -5.32 2.98
CA PRO A 551 -5.10 -6.19 2.28
C PRO A 551 -4.41 -5.44 1.11
N LEU A 552 -3.09 -5.26 1.18
CA LEU A 552 -2.35 -4.49 0.18
C LEU A 552 -2.59 -5.01 -1.25
N TYR A 553 -2.94 -4.11 -2.18
CA TYR A 553 -3.24 -4.40 -3.60
C TYR A 553 -4.52 -5.20 -3.89
N TYR A 554 -5.34 -5.48 -2.88
CA TYR A 554 -6.58 -6.25 -3.02
C TYR A 554 -7.86 -5.40 -2.89
N ALA A 555 -7.78 -4.07 -3.05
CA ALA A 555 -8.96 -3.24 -3.20
C ALA A 555 -9.68 -3.61 -4.51
N LEU A 556 -10.84 -4.24 -4.38
CA LEU A 556 -11.68 -4.65 -5.52
C LEU A 556 -12.23 -3.47 -6.33
N PRO A 557 -12.78 -2.40 -5.73
CA PRO A 557 -13.37 -1.31 -6.50
C PRO A 557 -12.30 -0.33 -7.04
N PRO A 558 -12.49 0.27 -8.23
CA PRO A 558 -11.55 1.25 -8.80
C PRO A 558 -11.38 2.53 -7.96
N THR A 559 -12.30 2.77 -7.01
CA THR A 559 -12.20 3.87 -6.04
C THR A 559 -11.05 3.73 -5.04
N GLY A 560 -10.47 2.52 -4.91
CA GLY A 560 -9.45 2.19 -3.92
C GLY A 560 -9.99 2.10 -2.50
N TYR A 561 -9.08 2.11 -1.52
CA TYR A 561 -9.38 2.21 -0.09
C TYR A 561 -9.82 3.61 0.30
N TYR A 562 -10.71 3.69 1.29
CA TYR A 562 -11.13 4.95 1.89
C TYR A 562 -9.99 5.62 2.67
N ILE A 563 -9.96 6.95 2.65
CA ILE A 563 -8.93 7.77 3.35
C ILE A 563 -9.53 8.66 4.46
N THR A 564 -10.79 8.43 4.81
CA THR A 564 -11.58 9.16 5.80
C THR A 564 -11.79 8.35 7.07
N ALA A 565 -12.00 9.03 8.19
CA ALA A 565 -12.05 8.45 9.51
C ALA A 565 -13.22 7.48 9.72
N ASP A 566 -14.38 7.75 9.13
CA ASP A 566 -15.62 6.99 9.31
C ASP A 566 -15.47 5.50 8.99
N GLN A 567 -14.55 5.15 8.09
CA GLN A 567 -14.28 3.76 7.70
C GLN A 567 -13.31 3.05 8.65
N TRP A 568 -12.40 3.79 9.25
CA TRP A 568 -11.30 3.24 10.06
C TRP A 568 -11.47 3.41 11.57
N MET A 569 -12.46 4.20 11.99
CA MET A 569 -12.78 4.48 13.39
C MET A 569 -14.06 3.74 13.79
N ASN A 570 -13.95 2.42 14.00
CA ASN A 570 -15.02 1.57 14.52
C ASN A 570 -14.50 0.65 15.64
N SER A 571 -15.41 0.09 16.43
CA SER A 571 -15.05 -0.70 17.63
C SER A 571 -14.12 -1.87 17.32
N THR A 572 -14.34 -2.58 16.20
CA THR A 572 -13.49 -3.70 15.77
C THR A 572 -12.07 -3.21 15.44
N ALA A 573 -11.97 -2.13 14.66
CA ALA A 573 -10.67 -1.56 14.29
C ALA A 573 -9.86 -1.12 15.53
N LEU A 574 -10.50 -0.51 16.53
CA LEU A 574 -9.82 -0.11 17.77
C LEU A 574 -9.30 -1.33 18.57
N VAL A 575 -10.08 -2.40 18.65
CA VAL A 575 -9.68 -3.64 19.33
C VAL A 575 -8.51 -4.31 18.61
N ASP A 576 -8.55 -4.42 17.29
CA ASP A 576 -7.48 -5.04 16.51
C ASP A 576 -6.16 -4.26 16.63
N ARG A 577 -6.24 -2.93 16.64
CA ARG A 577 -5.07 -2.05 16.82
C ARG A 577 -4.49 -2.15 18.22
N LEU A 578 -5.32 -2.23 19.25
CA LEU A 578 -4.89 -2.45 20.62
C LEU A 578 -4.23 -3.84 20.78
N ASN A 579 -4.84 -4.89 20.23
CA ASN A 579 -4.28 -6.24 20.24
C ASN A 579 -2.91 -6.30 19.54
N PHE A 580 -2.77 -5.60 18.41
CA PHE A 580 -1.49 -5.46 17.73
C PHE A 580 -0.46 -4.77 18.61
N ALA A 581 -0.80 -3.64 19.23
CA ALA A 581 0.11 -2.91 20.12
C ALA A 581 0.60 -3.78 21.28
N TYR A 582 -0.32 -4.49 21.97
CA TYR A 582 0.04 -5.44 23.03
C TYR A 582 0.94 -6.59 22.54
N SER A 583 0.68 -7.12 21.35
CA SER A 583 1.47 -8.20 20.78
C SER A 583 2.88 -7.73 20.43
N LEU A 584 3.00 -6.55 19.83
CA LEU A 584 4.27 -5.93 19.46
C LEU A 584 5.12 -5.63 20.70
N THR A 585 4.58 -4.87 21.66
CA THR A 585 5.38 -4.45 22.81
C THR A 585 5.71 -5.60 23.76
N GLY A 586 4.87 -6.64 23.79
CA GLY A 586 5.15 -7.86 24.53
C GLY A 586 6.16 -8.81 23.86
N SER A 587 6.77 -8.44 22.72
CA SER A 587 7.62 -9.31 21.89
C SER A 587 6.95 -10.64 21.50
N LYS A 588 5.62 -10.65 21.41
CA LYS A 588 4.81 -11.82 20.99
C LYS A 588 4.44 -11.74 19.51
N PHE A 589 4.71 -10.61 18.87
CA PHE A 589 4.40 -10.40 17.47
C PHE A 589 5.48 -11.03 16.57
N ALA A 590 5.17 -12.20 16.00
CA ALA A 590 5.94 -12.84 14.94
C ALA A 590 7.46 -12.98 15.22
N ASN A 591 7.83 -13.24 16.48
CA ASN A 591 9.20 -13.35 16.99
C ASN A 591 10.05 -12.09 16.81
N GLN A 592 9.42 -10.93 16.62
CA GLN A 592 10.12 -9.65 16.57
C GLN A 592 10.49 -9.20 17.97
N LYS A 593 11.71 -8.68 18.11
CA LYS A 593 12.22 -8.16 19.38
C LYS A 593 11.76 -6.71 19.54
N PHE A 594 11.06 -6.43 20.62
CA PHE A 594 10.72 -5.09 21.05
C PHE A 594 11.48 -4.73 22.32
N ASP A 595 12.04 -3.52 22.37
CA ASP A 595 12.82 -3.03 23.50
C ASP A 595 12.24 -1.71 24.01
N SER A 596 11.37 -1.80 25.02
CA SER A 596 10.75 -0.61 25.64
C SER A 596 11.76 0.27 26.37
N ALA A 597 12.84 -0.30 26.91
CA ALA A 597 13.90 0.47 27.55
C ALA A 597 14.66 1.31 26.52
N HIS A 598 14.90 0.75 25.33
CA HIS A 598 15.46 1.49 24.21
C HIS A 598 14.54 2.64 23.77
N VAL A 599 13.23 2.40 23.63
CA VAL A 599 12.26 3.47 23.28
C VAL A 599 12.29 4.60 24.31
N LEU A 600 12.26 4.26 25.60
CA LEU A 600 12.33 5.25 26.68
C LEU A 600 13.64 6.04 26.64
N ALA A 601 14.77 5.36 26.41
CA ALA A 601 16.07 6.00 26.30
C ALA A 601 16.16 6.94 25.09
N LEU A 602 15.63 6.53 23.93
CA LEU A 602 15.54 7.40 22.74
C LEU A 602 14.71 8.66 23.05
N GLY A 603 13.60 8.52 23.78
CA GLY A 603 12.79 9.65 24.24
C GLY A 603 13.58 10.62 25.12
N LEU A 604 14.24 10.10 26.16
CA LEU A 604 15.07 10.91 27.07
C LEU A 604 16.21 11.63 26.35
N MET A 605 16.84 10.99 25.35
CA MET A 605 17.92 11.61 24.56
C MET A 605 17.42 12.65 23.55
N SER A 606 16.15 12.57 23.14
CA SER A 606 15.55 13.50 22.18
C SER A 606 15.05 14.79 22.84
N GLN A 607 14.93 14.82 24.17
CA GLN A 607 14.57 16.05 24.88
C GLN A 607 15.70 17.10 24.78
N PRO A 608 15.39 18.38 24.51
CA PRO A 608 16.39 19.43 24.46
C PRO A 608 17.08 19.54 25.84
N ALA A 609 18.41 19.55 25.84
CA ALA A 609 19.19 19.82 27.05
C ALA A 609 18.78 21.19 27.59
N SER A 610 18.21 21.23 28.78
CA SER A 610 17.97 22.48 29.50
C SER A 610 19.30 23.23 29.60
N SER A 611 19.33 24.47 29.11
CA SER A 611 20.55 25.29 29.11
C SER A 611 21.03 25.47 30.55
N PRO A 612 22.33 25.28 30.87
CA PRO A 612 22.82 25.54 32.21
C PRO A 612 22.85 27.05 32.46
N SER A 613 22.10 27.51 33.45
CA SER A 613 22.23 28.88 33.98
C SER A 613 23.67 29.13 34.46
N PRO A 614 24.27 30.29 34.17
CA PRO A 614 25.66 30.56 34.49
C PRO A 614 25.77 31.05 35.93
N GLN A 615 25.76 30.14 36.91
CA GLN A 615 26.21 30.43 38.28
C GLN A 615 26.44 29.12 39.05
N MET A 616 27.61 28.51 38.86
CA MET A 616 28.09 27.41 39.71
C MET A 616 29.59 27.58 39.94
N SER A 617 29.97 27.60 41.23
CA SER A 617 31.30 27.94 41.73
C SER A 617 32.34 26.83 41.49
N GLU A 618 33.63 27.19 41.53
CA GLU A 618 34.77 26.30 41.21
C GLU A 618 34.89 25.03 42.07
N THR A 619 34.09 24.87 43.12
CA THR A 619 34.06 23.68 43.97
C THR A 619 33.42 22.45 43.29
N GLU A 620 32.67 22.64 42.20
CA GLU A 620 31.89 21.55 41.56
C GLU A 620 32.60 20.88 40.37
N LYS A 621 33.75 21.39 39.93
CA LYS A 621 34.54 20.76 38.85
C LYS A 621 35.23 19.46 39.29
N SER A 622 35.43 19.24 40.59
CA SER A 622 36.15 18.06 41.10
C SER A 622 35.28 16.80 41.26
N ASN A 623 33.94 16.92 41.24
CA ASN A 623 33.05 15.77 41.47
C ASN A 623 32.52 15.12 40.18
N ARG A 624 32.86 15.64 39.00
CA ARG A 624 32.36 15.11 37.71
C ARG A 624 33.00 13.77 37.27
N ALA A 625 33.95 13.23 38.04
CA ALA A 625 34.61 11.97 37.72
C ALA A 625 33.98 10.73 38.40
N LYS A 626 32.97 10.90 39.26
CA LYS A 626 32.32 9.77 39.97
C LYS A 626 30.85 10.07 40.26
N PHE A 627 29.99 10.00 39.24
CA PHE A 627 28.54 10.00 39.43
C PHE A 627 27.87 9.12 38.36
N SER A 628 28.08 7.82 38.50
CA SER A 628 27.03 6.82 38.27
C SER A 628 26.38 6.57 39.63
N GLU A 629 25.05 6.61 39.69
CA GLU A 629 24.17 6.49 40.87
C GLU A 629 23.73 7.80 41.55
N ALA A 630 22.41 7.81 41.80
CA ALA A 630 21.62 8.65 42.70
C ALA A 630 21.19 10.07 42.23
N LEU A 631 19.86 10.20 42.13
CA LEU A 631 19.05 11.38 41.87
C LEU A 631 19.17 12.48 42.96
N LEU A 632 19.13 13.73 42.48
CA LEU A 632 18.42 14.94 42.95
C LEU A 632 18.51 15.42 44.42
N SER A 633 18.79 16.72 44.53
CA SER A 633 18.21 17.63 45.54
C SER A 633 17.92 19.01 44.92
N ALA A 634 16.66 19.47 45.04
CA ALA A 634 16.05 20.82 45.13
C ALA A 634 16.72 22.04 44.41
N GLU A 635 16.04 23.03 43.80
CA GLU A 635 14.78 23.72 44.15
C GLU A 635 14.35 24.76 43.04
N ILE A 636 13.04 25.08 42.96
CA ILE A 636 12.34 26.32 42.48
C ILE A 636 11.88 26.54 40.99
N HIS A 637 10.55 26.67 40.90
CA HIS A 637 9.57 27.28 39.94
C HIS A 637 10.00 28.30 38.86
N ASN A 638 9.51 28.13 37.62
CA ASN A 638 8.38 28.89 37.00
C ASN A 638 8.09 28.50 35.52
N GLY A 639 6.85 28.06 35.24
CA GLY A 639 6.06 28.37 34.02
C GLY A 639 6.55 28.00 32.62
N THR A 640 6.31 26.75 32.19
CA THR A 640 5.66 26.26 30.93
C THR A 640 5.91 24.75 30.90
N THR A 641 4.87 23.95 31.14
CA THR A 641 4.98 22.53 31.50
C THR A 641 5.29 21.65 30.28
N ASN A 642 6.55 21.22 30.18
CA ASN A 642 7.01 20.00 29.49
C ASN A 642 7.88 19.15 30.45
N GLN A 643 7.64 19.22 31.76
CA GLN A 643 8.31 18.35 32.73
C GLN A 643 7.31 17.80 33.75
N PRO A 644 7.43 16.50 34.10
CA PRO A 644 6.61 15.89 35.13
C PRO A 644 6.82 16.58 36.49
N PRO A 645 5.79 16.58 37.38
CA PRO A 645 5.88 17.24 38.67
C PRO A 645 7.03 16.66 39.53
N PRO A 646 7.63 17.47 40.42
CA PRO A 646 8.84 17.09 41.17
C PRO A 646 8.65 15.90 42.13
N ASP A 647 7.40 15.50 42.42
CA ASP A 647 7.04 14.34 43.26
C ASP A 647 6.45 13.15 42.46
N ALA A 648 6.59 13.14 41.12
CA ALA A 648 6.00 12.11 40.26
C ALA A 648 6.65 10.73 40.47
N ALA A 649 5.83 9.67 40.49
CA ALA A 649 6.34 8.31 40.55
C ALA A 649 7.14 7.98 39.27
N GLY A 650 8.13 7.08 39.35
CA GLY A 650 8.95 6.71 38.18
C GLY A 650 8.14 6.20 36.97
N GLN A 651 6.93 5.69 37.21
CA GLN A 651 5.97 5.31 36.17
C GLN A 651 5.36 6.52 35.45
N ASP A 652 5.08 7.61 36.15
CA ASP A 652 4.51 8.84 35.58
C ASP A 652 5.54 9.55 34.69
N ILE A 653 6.81 9.54 35.12
CA ILE A 653 7.94 10.03 34.31
C ILE A 653 8.06 9.20 33.03
N ALA A 654 8.04 7.86 33.15
CA ALA A 654 8.11 6.98 32.00
C ALA A 654 6.93 7.17 31.04
N LEU A 655 5.71 7.34 31.59
CA LEU A 655 4.51 7.61 30.80
C LEU A 655 4.66 8.90 29.99
N HIS A 656 5.02 10.02 30.63
CA HIS A 656 5.21 11.30 29.95
C HIS A 656 6.26 11.21 28.83
N VAL A 657 7.39 10.55 29.07
CA VAL A 657 8.43 10.36 28.04
C VAL A 657 7.90 9.52 26.87
N LEU A 658 7.11 8.47 27.14
CA LEU A 658 6.50 7.65 26.10
C LEU A 658 5.43 8.41 25.31
N GLU A 659 4.62 9.25 25.97
CA GLU A 659 3.64 10.12 25.31
C GLU A 659 4.33 11.11 24.36
N ASP A 660 5.36 11.80 24.84
CA ASP A 660 6.19 12.68 24.00
C ASP A 660 6.84 11.93 22.82
N THR A 661 7.38 10.74 23.07
CA THR A 661 8.11 9.99 22.04
C THR A 661 7.18 9.43 20.96
N LEU A 662 6.02 8.91 21.36
CA LEU A 662 5.11 8.18 20.46
C LEU A 662 4.08 9.10 19.79
N ILE A 663 3.70 10.19 20.45
CA ILE A 663 2.62 11.08 20.01
C ILE A 663 3.15 12.49 19.73
N GLY A 664 4.20 12.93 20.44
CA GLY A 664 4.72 14.29 20.39
C GLY A 664 3.94 15.28 21.23
N ASN A 665 3.13 14.81 22.19
CA ASN A 665 2.45 15.58 23.24
C ASN A 665 1.81 14.61 24.25
N ASP A 666 1.36 15.16 25.38
CA ASP A 666 0.55 14.44 26.35
C ASP A 666 -0.73 13.87 25.73
N VAL A 667 -1.16 12.71 26.24
CA VAL A 667 -2.53 12.20 25.99
C VAL A 667 -3.56 13.03 26.76
N SER A 668 -4.83 12.91 26.39
CA SER A 668 -5.89 13.59 27.15
C SER A 668 -5.93 13.10 28.60
N ALA A 669 -6.34 13.98 29.53
CA ALA A 669 -6.49 13.61 30.94
C ALA A 669 -7.40 12.38 31.14
N GLN A 670 -8.39 12.20 30.27
CA GLN A 670 -9.26 11.02 30.28
C GLN A 670 -8.49 9.75 29.88
N THR A 671 -7.71 9.80 28.78
CA THR A 671 -6.85 8.69 28.37
C THR A 671 -5.83 8.37 29.46
N ASN A 672 -5.17 9.37 30.03
CA ASN A 672 -4.19 9.21 31.09
C ASN A 672 -4.78 8.50 32.32
N GLN A 673 -5.99 8.90 32.77
CA GLN A 673 -6.70 8.22 33.86
C GLN A 673 -7.01 6.74 33.55
N LEU A 674 -7.40 6.44 32.31
CA LEU A 674 -7.65 5.06 31.88
C LEU A 674 -6.36 4.23 31.88
N ILE A 675 -5.24 4.82 31.44
CA ILE A 675 -3.92 4.18 31.47
C ILE A 675 -3.55 3.80 32.92
N HIS A 676 -3.64 4.74 33.87
CA HIS A 676 -3.33 4.47 35.28
C HIS A 676 -4.24 3.39 35.89
N LYS A 677 -5.53 3.41 35.55
CA LYS A 677 -6.47 2.37 35.98
C LYS A 677 -6.03 1.00 35.47
N GLN A 678 -5.67 0.90 34.19
CA GLN A 678 -5.32 -0.36 33.56
C GLN A 678 -3.98 -0.93 34.06
N ILE A 679 -3.01 -0.08 34.39
CA ILE A 679 -1.76 -0.48 35.04
C ILE A 679 -2.02 -1.05 36.44
N THR A 680 -2.97 -0.47 37.18
CA THR A 680 -3.34 -0.96 38.51
C THR A 680 -4.06 -2.32 38.44
N GLU A 681 -4.84 -2.55 37.38
CA GLU A 681 -5.62 -3.77 37.17
C GLU A 681 -4.81 -4.93 36.58
N ILE A 682 -3.69 -4.66 35.89
CA ILE A 682 -2.82 -5.66 35.25
C ILE A 682 -1.53 -5.79 36.08
N PRO A 683 -1.39 -6.82 36.93
CA PRO A 683 -0.15 -7.03 37.68
C PRO A 683 0.99 -7.33 36.70
N THR A 684 2.04 -6.50 36.76
CA THR A 684 3.27 -6.70 35.98
C THR A 684 4.34 -7.34 36.86
N THR A 685 5.16 -8.24 36.29
CA THR A 685 6.10 -9.04 37.09
C THR A 685 7.43 -8.34 37.33
N ASN A 686 7.76 -7.36 36.49
CA ASN A 686 9.00 -6.59 36.53
C ASN A 686 8.82 -5.23 35.81
N SER A 687 9.82 -4.35 35.91
CA SER A 687 9.80 -3.01 35.31
C SER A 687 9.70 -3.02 33.77
N THR A 688 10.26 -4.03 33.11
CA THR A 688 10.20 -4.16 31.64
C THR A 688 8.76 -4.47 31.20
N ASP A 689 8.07 -5.35 31.92
CA ASP A 689 6.65 -5.63 31.68
C ASP A 689 5.78 -4.39 31.88
N THR A 690 6.09 -3.57 32.90
CA THR A 690 5.41 -2.29 33.13
C THR A 690 5.62 -1.32 31.96
N LEU A 691 6.86 -1.18 31.47
CA LEU A 691 7.19 -0.32 30.33
C LEU A 691 6.55 -0.82 29.02
N ASN A 692 6.52 -2.13 28.80
CA ASN A 692 5.85 -2.74 27.64
C ASN A 692 4.34 -2.47 27.66
N LEU A 693 3.71 -2.57 28.85
CA LEU A 693 2.29 -2.26 29.03
C LEU A 693 2.00 -0.77 28.80
N LEU A 694 2.78 0.12 29.40
CA LEU A 694 2.69 1.57 29.18
C LEU A 694 2.78 1.91 27.70
N THR A 695 3.78 1.37 27.00
CA THR A 695 3.98 1.61 25.57
C THR A 695 2.80 1.09 24.74
N ALA A 696 2.24 -0.10 25.07
CA ALA A 696 1.06 -0.63 24.38
C ALA A 696 -0.17 0.25 24.58
N LEU A 697 -0.37 0.77 25.80
CA LEU A 697 -1.52 1.62 26.13
C LEU A 697 -1.43 2.98 25.43
N VAL A 698 -0.24 3.60 25.39
CA VAL A 698 -0.03 4.86 24.66
C VAL A 698 -0.22 4.64 23.15
N MET A 699 0.33 3.57 22.59
CA MET A 699 0.16 3.22 21.16
C MET A 699 -1.29 2.83 20.81
N GLY A 700 -2.03 2.25 21.75
CA GLY A 700 -3.44 1.91 21.60
C GLY A 700 -4.39 3.10 21.80
N SER A 701 -3.91 4.23 22.29
CA SER A 701 -4.72 5.41 22.61
C SER A 701 -5.36 6.05 21.36
N PRO A 702 -6.53 6.69 21.50
CA PRO A 702 -7.12 7.51 20.44
C PRO A 702 -6.13 8.55 19.87
N GLU A 703 -5.29 9.13 20.72
CA GLU A 703 -4.31 10.15 20.35
C GLU A 703 -3.25 9.59 19.39
N PHE A 704 -2.79 8.35 19.61
CA PHE A 704 -1.90 7.67 18.65
C PHE A 704 -2.64 7.24 17.37
N GLN A 705 -3.95 7.03 17.40
CA GLN A 705 -4.73 6.78 16.18
C GLN A 705 -4.86 8.02 15.31
N LEU A 706 -4.72 9.20 15.90
CA LEU A 706 -4.77 10.47 15.21
C LEU A 706 -3.39 10.83 14.64
N ARG A 707 -3.41 11.62 13.58
CA ARG A 707 -2.25 12.32 13.05
C ARG A 707 -2.70 13.68 12.59
#